data_AF-A0A0E0GIR6-F1
#
_entry.id   AF-A0A0E0GIR6-F1
#
_cell.length_a   1.000
_cell.length_b   1.000
_cell.length_c   1.000
_cell.angle_alpha   90.00
_cell.angle_beta   90.00
_cell.angle_gamma   90.00
#
_symmetry.space_group_name_H-M   'P 1'
#
loop_
_entity.id
_entity.type
_entity.pdbx_description
1 polymer ?
#
loop_
_entity_poly.entity_id
_entity_poly.type
_entity_poly.pdbx_seq_one_letter_code
_entity_poly.pdbx_strand_id
1 'polypeptide(L)'
;MELNTRSLQQSGSSKSKGKIMAKIVEEDEEGEEEEEEEEDSLSSGCHCFLCAIKEPDARLRRASLAAFFRELPYCEDDDAGAGAGAGVDGGRSCGEVVGAVWRAAMGAPDDPELPSLGAIRCMSLLLARALADVEWRRRGRNVYVPYYAAHVIGSYTIRSSAHAELAVAAGAVRPLLAFLGGAMTWVEQRAAARALGHLASYDATFPAVARHAAEAVPLAVRAASTCVGNVYASFVALAPSKRPKYQRDLLTRGLDGGGGGVVADGEERKAEEWASQLQCWSLYFLSCLASRDVSSHATICHDPVFLRELCQMWGGLANGDSPAGVGLLRLLCRSAAGRAAIAACRDALSGLCDLARSSDDWQYMAIDCLLLLLDDRETWHAVADATAARLVDLAELRHLGPRRRLGNAITAALLLDDGDDDGDIVHGRELGMEAKEAIARLREVQVERKGREDAMSRDELLKRRIMAKEKKRQGNDMFWHGEVEKAIELYTEALELCPLSRRRERLVLHSNRAQCRLARRDADAAVGDATRALSLARPAANAHARSLWRRAQAYDMKGMARESLLDCLAFAGAWLNRKDGTAAAAAAASRGGNPKLPYCVARMISKQMGLTGLFSAVATNSSTTKVDRDDRMPHYSDGDGDGGDSDGDGDGGDSDDEEDDDDDDRDESEEEFAEKGMKLCRSGKGLPIITDEAWRRLARRKKATSRVLSHDHRF
;
A
#
# COMPACT_ATOMS: atom_id res chain seq x y z
N MET A 1 7.69 12.34 -32.47
CA MET A 1 8.57 13.42 -32.95
C MET A 1 10.00 12.95 -32.80
N GLU A 2 10.74 12.92 -33.90
CA GLU A 2 12.16 12.58 -34.00
C GLU A 2 13.07 13.77 -33.61
N LEU A 3 14.29 13.41 -33.18
CA LEU A 3 15.52 14.22 -33.01
C LEU A 3 15.55 15.24 -31.85
N ASN A 4 16.49 15.06 -30.89
CA ASN A 4 17.84 15.61 -31.06
C ASN A 4 18.79 15.17 -29.93
N THR A 5 19.92 14.62 -30.35
CA THR A 5 21.13 14.38 -29.56
C THR A 5 21.83 15.69 -29.20
N ARG A 6 22.25 15.90 -27.94
CA ARG A 6 23.42 16.74 -27.62
C ARG A 6 24.12 16.28 -26.34
N SER A 7 25.41 16.05 -26.53
CA SER A 7 26.44 15.64 -25.59
C SER A 7 26.69 16.66 -24.48
N LEU A 8 26.90 16.17 -23.25
CA LEU A 8 27.77 16.81 -22.26
C LEU A 8 28.78 15.77 -21.78
N GLN A 9 30.03 15.98 -22.21
CA GLN A 9 31.22 15.28 -21.79
C GLN A 9 31.50 15.56 -20.31
N GLN A 10 31.62 14.51 -19.50
CA GLN A 10 32.60 14.49 -18.42
C GLN A 10 33.39 13.18 -18.50
N SER A 11 34.69 13.36 -18.62
CA SER A 11 35.74 12.39 -18.80
C SER A 11 35.95 11.50 -17.56
N GLY A 12 35.98 10.19 -17.76
CA GLY A 12 36.42 9.20 -16.77
C GLY A 12 36.59 7.84 -17.44
N SER A 13 37.84 7.46 -17.66
CA SER A 13 38.34 6.31 -18.43
C SER A 13 37.58 4.98 -18.21
N SER A 14 36.92 4.48 -19.27
CA SER A 14 36.30 3.16 -19.36
C SER A 14 36.96 2.32 -20.47
N LYS A 15 38.25 1.99 -20.31
CA LYS A 15 38.93 0.96 -21.11
C LYS A 15 39.90 0.17 -20.24
N SER A 16 39.38 -0.74 -19.39
CA SER A 16 40.21 -1.83 -18.83
C SER A 16 39.47 -3.05 -18.27
N LYS A 17 38.13 -3.06 -18.15
CA LYS A 17 37.43 -4.17 -17.48
C LYS A 17 36.84 -5.25 -18.39
N GLY A 18 36.96 -5.12 -19.71
CA GLY A 18 36.48 -6.12 -20.68
C GLY A 18 37.51 -7.17 -21.11
N LYS A 19 38.76 -7.11 -20.61
CA LYS A 19 39.86 -7.97 -21.07
C LYS A 19 40.40 -8.94 -20.01
N ILE A 20 39.77 -8.98 -18.83
CA ILE A 20 40.19 -9.84 -17.70
C ILE A 20 39.33 -11.10 -17.59
N MET A 21 38.08 -11.13 -18.10
CA MET A 21 37.27 -12.35 -18.09
C MET A 21 37.43 -13.25 -19.33
N ALA A 22 37.94 -12.71 -20.45
CA ALA A 22 38.24 -13.53 -21.63
C ALA A 22 39.56 -14.30 -21.52
N LYS A 23 40.41 -13.96 -20.53
CA LYS A 23 41.69 -14.67 -20.28
C LYS A 23 41.56 -15.81 -19.28
N ILE A 24 40.39 -15.95 -18.63
CA ILE A 24 40.10 -17.04 -17.69
C ILE A 24 39.55 -18.26 -18.44
N VAL A 25 39.09 -18.10 -19.69
CA VAL A 25 38.50 -19.20 -20.47
C VAL A 25 39.52 -19.93 -21.36
N GLU A 26 40.70 -19.35 -21.61
CA GLU A 26 41.77 -20.01 -22.41
C GLU A 26 42.92 -20.58 -21.56
N GLU A 27 43.00 -20.27 -20.25
CA GLU A 27 43.98 -20.90 -19.34
C GLU A 27 43.42 -22.16 -18.65
N ASP A 28 42.14 -22.50 -18.88
CA ASP A 28 41.46 -23.68 -18.30
C ASP A 28 41.59 -24.96 -19.16
N GLU A 29 42.12 -24.91 -20.38
CA GLU A 29 42.29 -26.11 -21.26
C GLU A 29 43.71 -26.72 -21.25
N GLU A 30 44.70 -26.10 -20.57
CA GLU A 30 46.08 -26.64 -20.48
C GLU A 30 46.47 -27.10 -19.06
N GLY A 31 45.53 -27.10 -18.10
CA GLY A 31 45.73 -27.56 -16.72
C GLY A 31 45.06 -28.89 -16.35
N GLU A 32 44.31 -29.50 -17.27
CA GLU A 32 43.44 -30.66 -16.98
C GLU A 32 44.21 -31.98 -16.75
N GLU A 33 45.52 -32.05 -17.01
CA GLU A 33 46.30 -33.29 -16.82
C GLU A 33 47.15 -33.33 -15.52
N GLU A 34 47.30 -32.22 -14.78
CA GLU A 34 48.06 -32.18 -13.52
C GLU A 34 47.19 -31.97 -12.25
N GLU A 35 45.90 -31.63 -12.38
CA GLU A 35 45.00 -31.46 -11.22
C GLU A 35 44.29 -32.78 -10.79
N GLU A 36 44.25 -33.81 -11.63
CA GLU A 36 43.62 -35.10 -11.27
C GLU A 36 44.41 -35.88 -10.19
N GLU A 37 45.72 -35.62 -10.01
CA GLU A 37 46.53 -36.31 -8.97
C GLU A 37 46.58 -35.59 -7.62
N GLU A 38 46.19 -34.30 -7.52
CA GLU A 38 46.10 -33.58 -6.24
C GLU A 38 44.69 -33.61 -5.60
N GLU A 39 43.62 -33.84 -6.38
CA GLU A 39 42.24 -33.95 -5.85
C GLU A 39 42.05 -35.15 -4.90
N ASP A 40 42.80 -36.25 -5.07
CA ASP A 40 42.71 -37.43 -4.20
C ASP A 40 43.33 -37.22 -2.81
N SER A 41 44.15 -36.17 -2.61
CA SER A 41 44.85 -35.92 -1.35
C SER A 41 44.13 -34.95 -0.39
N LEU A 42 43.06 -34.29 -0.85
CA LEU A 42 42.24 -33.36 -0.04
C LEU A 42 40.87 -33.94 0.37
N SER A 43 40.62 -35.22 0.06
CA SER A 43 39.38 -35.98 0.38
C SER A 43 39.13 -36.24 1.88
N SER A 44 39.75 -35.50 2.79
CA SER A 44 39.35 -35.50 4.21
C SER A 44 38.48 -34.28 4.55
N GLY A 45 37.55 -33.94 3.66
CA GLY A 45 36.55 -32.89 3.86
C GLY A 45 35.45 -33.33 4.84
N CYS A 46 35.06 -32.45 5.74
CA CYS A 46 33.98 -32.75 6.69
C CYS A 46 32.62 -32.84 5.97
N HIS A 47 31.95 -34.00 6.02
CA HIS A 47 30.61 -34.23 5.44
C HIS A 47 29.47 -33.39 6.06
N CYS A 48 29.78 -32.52 7.03
CA CYS A 48 28.79 -31.71 7.74
C CYS A 48 28.84 -30.25 7.27
N PHE A 49 27.74 -29.75 6.68
CA PHE A 49 27.60 -28.35 6.25
C PHE A 49 27.96 -27.31 7.33
N LEU A 50 27.58 -27.57 8.59
CA LEU A 50 27.84 -26.64 9.69
C LEU A 50 29.30 -26.61 10.12
N CYS A 51 30.06 -27.67 9.83
CA CYS A 51 31.51 -27.68 9.98
C CYS A 51 32.15 -26.98 8.78
N ALA A 52 31.71 -27.31 7.56
CA ALA A 52 32.19 -26.67 6.33
C ALA A 52 32.02 -25.14 6.39
N ILE A 53 30.85 -24.61 6.76
CA ILE A 53 30.63 -23.16 6.85
C ILE A 53 31.46 -22.46 7.94
N LYS A 54 31.95 -23.21 8.94
CA LYS A 54 32.80 -22.70 10.02
C LYS A 54 34.28 -22.93 9.78
N GLU A 55 34.65 -23.59 8.68
CA GLU A 55 36.03 -23.88 8.33
C GLU A 55 36.79 -22.55 8.16
N PRO A 56 37.81 -22.27 8.99
CA PRO A 56 38.58 -21.03 8.92
C PRO A 56 39.34 -20.90 7.59
N ASP A 57 39.83 -22.00 7.02
CA ASP A 57 40.51 -21.98 5.74
C ASP A 57 39.51 -21.73 4.59
N ALA A 58 39.69 -20.62 3.87
CA ALA A 58 38.76 -20.23 2.81
C ALA A 58 38.77 -21.20 1.61
N ARG A 59 39.91 -21.82 1.26
CA ARG A 59 40.00 -22.77 0.15
C ARG A 59 39.27 -24.06 0.52
N LEU A 60 39.57 -24.62 1.70
CA LEU A 60 38.92 -25.85 2.19
C LEU A 60 37.42 -25.64 2.43
N ARG A 61 37.02 -24.49 2.99
CA ARG A 61 35.62 -24.11 3.16
C ARG A 61 34.88 -24.11 1.83
N ARG A 62 35.41 -23.40 0.83
CA ARG A 62 34.77 -23.24 -0.49
C ARG A 62 34.66 -24.58 -1.22
N ALA A 63 35.72 -25.39 -1.24
CA ALA A 63 35.71 -26.72 -1.83
C ALA A 63 34.67 -27.64 -1.16
N SER A 64 34.68 -27.69 0.18
CA SER A 64 33.73 -28.51 0.95
C SER A 64 32.28 -28.09 0.73
N LEU A 65 31.99 -26.78 0.74
CA LEU A 65 30.66 -26.26 0.48
C LEU A 65 30.18 -26.50 -0.96
N ALA A 66 31.07 -26.38 -1.95
CA ALA A 66 30.74 -26.66 -3.35
C ALA A 66 30.41 -28.14 -3.59
N ALA A 67 31.23 -29.05 -3.06
CA ALA A 67 30.96 -30.49 -3.09
C ALA A 67 29.62 -30.79 -2.40
N PHE A 68 29.40 -30.21 -1.23
CA PHE A 68 28.17 -30.39 -0.48
C PHE A 68 26.91 -29.95 -1.26
N PHE A 69 26.91 -28.78 -1.90
CA PHE A 69 25.77 -28.32 -2.70
C PHE A 69 25.55 -29.17 -3.97
N ARG A 70 26.58 -29.87 -4.46
CA ARG A 70 26.48 -30.79 -5.58
C ARG A 70 25.74 -32.07 -5.20
N GLU A 71 25.99 -32.59 -3.99
CA GLU A 71 25.48 -33.87 -3.51
C GLU A 71 24.11 -33.77 -2.84
N LEU A 72 23.87 -32.71 -2.06
CA LEU A 72 22.67 -32.56 -1.21
C LEU A 72 21.33 -32.87 -1.90
N PRO A 73 21.07 -32.46 -3.17
CA PRO A 73 19.81 -32.76 -3.84
C PRO A 73 19.54 -34.24 -4.06
N TYR A 74 20.56 -35.11 -3.97
CA TYR A 74 20.49 -36.54 -4.28
C TYR A 74 20.64 -37.43 -3.05
N CYS A 75 21.04 -36.89 -1.89
CA CYS A 75 21.16 -37.65 -0.66
C CYS A 75 19.79 -38.22 -0.22
N GLU A 76 19.76 -39.48 0.19
CA GLU A 76 18.61 -40.04 0.92
C GLU A 76 18.76 -39.69 2.40
N ASP A 77 17.67 -39.25 3.05
CA ASP A 77 17.64 -39.15 4.51
C ASP A 77 17.42 -40.57 5.05
N ASP A 78 18.39 -41.14 5.75
CA ASP A 78 18.26 -42.47 6.36
C ASP A 78 17.15 -42.47 7.43
N ASP A 79 16.19 -43.39 7.29
CA ASP A 79 15.12 -43.61 8.27
C ASP A 79 15.69 -44.22 9.57
N ALA A 80 15.16 -43.75 10.69
CA ALA A 80 15.66 -44.01 12.05
C ALA A 80 15.51 -45.46 12.57
N GLY A 81 16.54 -45.94 13.29
CA GLY A 81 16.39 -46.52 14.63
C GLY A 81 16.58 -48.03 14.86
N ALA A 82 17.72 -48.43 15.46
CA ALA A 82 17.86 -49.45 16.54
C ALA A 82 19.33 -49.82 16.76
N GLY A 83 19.92 -49.42 17.89
CA GLY A 83 21.22 -49.96 18.31
C GLY A 83 22.06 -48.97 19.09
N ALA A 84 21.96 -49.02 20.42
CA ALA A 84 23.01 -48.51 21.27
C ALA A 84 24.31 -49.27 20.95
N GLY A 85 25.26 -48.61 20.28
CA GLY A 85 26.55 -49.23 19.99
C GLY A 85 27.36 -48.53 18.92
N ALA A 86 28.21 -47.61 19.38
CA ALA A 86 29.46 -47.18 18.74
C ALA A 86 29.41 -46.42 17.40
N GLY A 87 29.86 -45.15 17.46
CA GLY A 87 30.74 -44.58 16.42
C GLY A 87 30.11 -43.57 15.46
N VAL A 88 30.22 -42.28 15.81
CA VAL A 88 30.46 -41.13 14.90
C VAL A 88 29.94 -41.27 13.47
N ASP A 89 28.64 -41.07 13.27
CA ASP A 89 28.16 -40.49 12.00
C ASP A 89 26.88 -39.67 12.25
N GLY A 90 27.10 -38.37 12.43
CA GLY A 90 26.06 -37.38 12.75
C GLY A 90 25.38 -36.86 11.48
N GLY A 91 24.74 -37.74 10.70
CA GLY A 91 23.94 -37.41 9.53
C GLY A 91 22.74 -36.52 9.92
N ARG A 92 22.88 -35.21 9.73
CA ARG A 92 21.81 -34.22 9.98
C ARG A 92 20.89 -34.15 8.77
N SER A 93 19.58 -34.29 8.99
CA SER A 93 18.54 -34.25 7.96
C SER A 93 18.67 -33.04 7.02
N CYS A 94 18.43 -33.26 5.72
CA CYS A 94 18.46 -32.23 4.67
C CYS A 94 17.74 -30.93 5.10
N GLY A 95 16.59 -31.04 5.77
CA GLY A 95 15.83 -29.90 6.29
C GLY A 95 16.60 -28.98 7.26
N GLU A 96 17.52 -29.50 8.06
CA GLU A 96 18.33 -28.67 8.98
C GLU A 96 19.37 -27.86 8.23
N VAL A 97 19.99 -28.47 7.22
CA VAL A 97 21.02 -27.83 6.42
C VAL A 97 20.42 -26.74 5.55
N VAL A 98 19.35 -27.04 4.83
CA VAL A 98 18.64 -26.04 4.02
C VAL A 98 18.15 -24.89 4.92
N GLY A 99 17.71 -25.18 6.15
CA GLY A 99 17.39 -24.16 7.15
C GLY A 99 18.59 -23.31 7.60
N ALA A 100 19.82 -23.83 7.57
CA ALA A 100 21.04 -23.04 7.81
C ALA A 100 21.39 -22.14 6.62
N VAL A 101 21.28 -22.64 5.38
CA VAL A 101 21.45 -21.85 4.16
C VAL A 101 20.41 -20.72 4.10
N TRP A 102 19.16 -21.02 4.45
CA TRP A 102 18.10 -20.01 4.56
C TRP A 102 18.45 -18.89 5.55
N ARG A 103 18.98 -19.22 6.74
CA ARG A 103 19.42 -18.20 7.70
C ARG A 103 20.55 -17.33 7.13
N ALA A 104 21.52 -17.94 6.43
CA ALA A 104 22.59 -17.20 5.77
C ALA A 104 22.03 -16.25 4.69
N ALA A 105 21.14 -16.74 3.82
CA ALA A 105 20.50 -15.95 2.78
C ALA A 105 19.65 -14.79 3.32
N MET A 106 18.99 -14.98 4.47
CA MET A 106 18.20 -13.93 5.13
C MET A 106 19.09 -12.89 5.82
N GLY A 107 20.24 -13.29 6.37
CA GLY A 107 21.17 -12.41 7.06
C GLY A 107 22.04 -11.59 6.11
N ALA A 108 22.45 -12.18 4.99
CA ALA A 108 23.34 -11.57 4.00
C ALA A 108 22.90 -11.92 2.56
N PRO A 109 21.78 -11.34 2.07
CA PRO A 109 21.24 -11.66 0.74
C PRO A 109 22.13 -11.20 -0.43
N ASP A 110 23.05 -10.27 -0.19
CA ASP A 110 23.98 -9.78 -1.23
C ASP A 110 25.32 -10.52 -1.20
N ASP A 111 25.53 -11.44 -0.25
CA ASP A 111 26.77 -12.21 -0.14
C ASP A 111 26.83 -13.25 -1.27
N PRO A 112 27.82 -13.15 -2.19
CA PRO A 112 27.92 -14.07 -3.31
C PRO A 112 28.58 -15.40 -2.94
N GLU A 113 29.10 -15.60 -1.71
CA GLU A 113 29.86 -16.81 -1.36
C GLU A 113 29.03 -18.08 -1.63
N LEU A 114 27.90 -18.27 -0.94
CA LEU A 114 27.07 -19.48 -1.13
C LEU A 114 26.47 -19.58 -2.54
N PRO A 115 25.93 -18.51 -3.16
CA PRO A 115 25.52 -18.55 -4.57
C PRO A 115 26.62 -19.02 -5.52
N SER A 116 27.85 -18.51 -5.38
CA SER A 116 29.00 -18.86 -6.23
C SER A 116 29.43 -20.32 -6.10
N LEU A 117 29.10 -20.96 -4.96
CA LEU A 117 29.41 -22.36 -4.68
C LEU A 117 28.26 -23.31 -5.06
N GLY A 118 27.22 -22.80 -5.74
CA GLY A 118 26.12 -23.63 -6.26
C GLY A 118 24.89 -23.72 -5.36
N ALA A 119 24.77 -22.90 -4.31
CA ALA A 119 23.60 -22.92 -3.44
C ALA A 119 22.28 -22.70 -4.20
N ILE A 120 22.24 -21.76 -5.15
CA ILE A 120 21.03 -21.47 -5.95
C ILE A 120 20.63 -22.68 -6.80
N ARG A 121 21.61 -23.35 -7.43
CA ARG A 121 21.38 -24.57 -8.21
C ARG A 121 20.86 -25.69 -7.30
N CYS A 122 21.50 -25.90 -6.16
CA CYS A 122 21.06 -26.88 -5.15
C CYS A 122 19.61 -26.65 -4.71
N MET A 123 19.24 -25.40 -4.37
CA MET A 123 17.86 -25.08 -3.98
C MET A 123 16.87 -25.34 -5.11
N SER A 124 17.24 -25.01 -6.35
CA SER A 124 16.38 -25.22 -7.53
C SER A 124 16.09 -26.71 -7.77
N LEU A 125 17.11 -27.56 -7.59
CA LEU A 125 16.96 -29.02 -7.68
C LEU A 125 16.12 -29.59 -6.53
N LEU A 126 16.28 -29.07 -5.30
CA LEU A 126 15.47 -29.48 -4.16
C LEU A 126 13.99 -29.10 -4.32
N LEU A 127 13.68 -27.96 -4.96
CA LEU A 127 12.30 -27.62 -5.32
C LEU A 127 11.69 -28.63 -6.28
N ALA A 128 12.45 -29.06 -7.29
CA ALA A 128 12.01 -30.08 -8.24
C ALA A 128 11.81 -31.44 -7.55
N ARG A 129 12.75 -31.86 -6.70
CA ARG A 129 12.64 -33.12 -5.92
C ARG A 129 11.43 -33.11 -5.00
N ALA A 130 11.16 -31.99 -4.32
CA ALA A 130 9.99 -31.87 -3.46
C ALA A 130 8.65 -32.09 -4.18
N LEU A 131 8.57 -31.78 -5.47
CA LEU A 131 7.41 -32.05 -6.32
C LEU A 131 7.35 -33.50 -6.78
N ALA A 132 8.49 -34.06 -7.16
CA ALA A 132 8.58 -35.40 -7.72
C ALA A 132 8.49 -36.51 -6.67
N ASP A 133 9.00 -36.27 -5.46
CA ASP A 133 9.14 -37.27 -4.41
C ASP A 133 8.41 -36.85 -3.12
N VAL A 134 7.15 -37.29 -3.03
CA VAL A 134 6.28 -37.01 -1.89
C VAL A 134 6.73 -37.76 -0.63
N GLU A 135 7.31 -38.95 -0.78
CA GLU A 135 7.75 -39.76 0.36
C GLU A 135 9.00 -39.14 0.99
N TRP A 136 9.99 -38.76 0.19
CA TRP A 136 11.15 -38.00 0.66
C TRP A 136 10.75 -36.74 1.42
N ARG A 137 9.76 -35.99 0.91
CA ARG A 137 9.26 -34.76 1.55
C ARG A 137 8.61 -35.03 2.92
N ARG A 138 8.00 -36.20 3.11
CA ARG A 138 7.35 -36.60 4.38
C ARG A 138 8.35 -37.11 5.43
N ARG A 139 9.55 -37.55 5.02
CA ARG A 139 10.58 -38.02 5.94
C ARG A 139 11.17 -36.88 6.78
N GLY A 140 11.35 -37.15 8.08
CA GLY A 140 12.09 -36.29 8.99
C GLY A 140 11.71 -34.80 8.93
N ARG A 141 12.71 -33.94 8.65
CA ARG A 141 12.55 -32.47 8.53
C ARG A 141 12.45 -32.00 7.08
N ASN A 142 12.22 -32.89 6.12
CA ASN A 142 12.14 -32.51 4.70
C ASN A 142 10.89 -31.72 4.35
N VAL A 143 9.87 -31.77 5.19
CA VAL A 143 8.65 -30.95 5.05
C VAL A 143 8.96 -29.43 5.02
N TYR A 144 10.08 -28.98 5.60
CA TYR A 144 10.48 -27.57 5.59
C TYR A 144 11.34 -27.18 4.38
N VAL A 145 11.93 -28.14 3.68
CA VAL A 145 12.86 -27.88 2.55
C VAL A 145 12.21 -27.07 1.44
N PRO A 146 10.97 -27.37 0.97
CA PRO A 146 10.30 -26.59 -0.07
C PRO A 146 10.21 -25.10 0.27
N TYR A 147 9.79 -24.80 1.50
CA TYR A 147 9.67 -23.43 2.01
C TYR A 147 11.03 -22.73 2.03
N TYR A 148 12.06 -23.36 2.60
CA TYR A 148 13.39 -22.76 2.70
C TYR A 148 14.04 -22.57 1.34
N ALA A 149 13.98 -23.56 0.45
CA ALA A 149 14.57 -23.48 -0.87
C ALA A 149 13.97 -22.32 -1.69
N ALA A 150 12.63 -22.19 -1.71
CA ALA A 150 11.97 -21.09 -2.39
C ALA A 150 12.34 -19.72 -1.78
N HIS A 151 12.43 -19.63 -0.45
CA HIS A 151 12.86 -18.41 0.23
C HIS A 151 14.32 -18.04 -0.04
N VAL A 152 15.23 -19.02 -0.07
CA VAL A 152 16.65 -18.80 -0.39
C VAL A 152 16.79 -18.22 -1.79
N ILE A 153 16.11 -18.80 -2.78
CA ILE A 153 16.09 -18.26 -4.15
C ILE A 153 15.54 -16.84 -4.13
N GLY A 154 14.39 -16.61 -3.49
CA GLY A 154 13.82 -15.26 -3.38
C GLY A 154 14.75 -14.25 -2.69
N SER A 155 15.54 -14.65 -1.70
CA SER A 155 16.45 -13.75 -0.99
C SER A 155 17.71 -13.43 -1.79
N TYR A 156 18.38 -14.41 -2.38
CA TYR A 156 19.60 -14.15 -3.16
C TYR A 156 19.35 -13.41 -4.49
N THR A 157 18.12 -13.51 -5.01
CA THR A 157 17.72 -12.87 -6.28
C THR A 157 17.14 -11.47 -6.09
N ILE A 158 16.95 -10.97 -4.86
CA ILE A 158 16.26 -9.68 -4.63
C ILE A 158 16.97 -8.46 -5.22
N ARG A 159 18.30 -8.50 -5.28
CA ARG A 159 19.16 -7.38 -5.72
C ARG A 159 20.27 -7.80 -6.69
N SER A 160 20.19 -9.01 -7.24
CA SER A 160 21.23 -9.56 -8.11
C SER A 160 20.63 -10.23 -9.33
N SER A 161 20.77 -9.57 -10.50
CA SER A 161 20.40 -10.16 -11.79
C SER A 161 21.18 -11.44 -12.07
N ALA A 162 22.49 -11.46 -11.76
CA ALA A 162 23.33 -12.63 -11.97
C ALA A 162 22.84 -13.86 -11.17
N HIS A 163 22.42 -13.67 -9.92
CA HIS A 163 21.82 -14.75 -9.13
C HIS A 163 20.47 -15.20 -9.69
N ALA A 164 19.67 -14.27 -10.21
CA ALA A 164 18.40 -14.61 -10.86
C ALA A 164 18.64 -15.45 -12.13
N GLU A 165 19.67 -15.11 -12.92
CA GLU A 165 20.08 -15.87 -14.10
C GLU A 165 20.49 -17.29 -13.73
N LEU A 166 21.28 -17.47 -12.65
CA LEU A 166 21.62 -18.80 -12.12
C LEU A 166 20.39 -19.61 -11.73
N ALA A 167 19.39 -18.99 -11.07
CA ALA A 167 18.15 -19.67 -10.67
C ALA A 167 17.32 -20.10 -11.88
N VAL A 168 17.21 -19.23 -12.90
CA VAL A 168 16.52 -19.54 -14.15
C VAL A 168 17.24 -20.65 -14.92
N ALA A 169 18.56 -20.58 -15.05
CA ALA A 169 19.38 -21.59 -15.72
C ALA A 169 19.29 -22.96 -15.01
N ALA A 170 19.19 -22.96 -13.68
CA ALA A 170 18.97 -24.16 -12.89
C ALA A 170 17.52 -24.69 -12.92
N GLY A 171 16.61 -24.05 -13.66
CA GLY A 171 15.24 -24.53 -13.87
C GLY A 171 14.25 -24.17 -12.76
N ALA A 172 14.53 -23.16 -11.93
CA ALA A 172 13.67 -22.82 -10.78
C ALA A 172 12.24 -22.38 -11.14
N VAL A 173 12.02 -21.83 -12.34
CA VAL A 173 10.73 -21.21 -12.72
C VAL A 173 9.55 -22.19 -12.63
N ARG A 174 9.68 -23.40 -13.20
CA ARG A 174 8.57 -24.38 -13.21
C ARG A 174 8.18 -24.87 -11.81
N PRO A 175 9.12 -25.32 -10.96
CA PRO A 175 8.77 -25.69 -9.59
C PRO A 175 8.11 -24.55 -8.79
N LEU A 176 8.60 -23.32 -8.95
CA LEU A 176 8.02 -22.15 -8.29
C LEU A 176 6.59 -21.85 -8.78
N LEU A 177 6.32 -21.99 -10.09
CA LEU A 177 4.96 -21.86 -10.63
C LEU A 177 4.02 -22.96 -10.08
N ALA A 178 4.49 -24.20 -9.99
CA ALA A 178 3.72 -25.28 -9.38
C ALA A 178 3.39 -24.99 -7.90
N PHE A 179 4.36 -24.45 -7.15
CA PHE A 179 4.14 -24.03 -5.76
C PHE A 179 3.09 -22.93 -5.68
N LEU A 180 3.23 -21.86 -6.47
CA LEU A 180 2.24 -20.78 -6.58
C LEU A 180 0.85 -21.34 -6.91
N GLY A 181 0.79 -22.33 -7.79
CA GLY A 181 -0.42 -23.06 -8.18
C GLY A 181 -1.09 -23.91 -7.10
N GLY A 182 -0.47 -24.05 -5.93
CA GLY A 182 -1.02 -24.83 -4.82
C GLY A 182 -0.59 -26.30 -4.80
N ALA A 183 0.48 -26.68 -5.51
CA ALA A 183 1.10 -27.98 -5.33
C ALA A 183 1.66 -28.17 -3.90
N MET A 184 1.89 -27.06 -3.20
CA MET A 184 2.28 -26.99 -1.80
C MET A 184 1.33 -26.06 -1.04
N THR A 185 1.53 -25.91 0.27
CA THR A 185 0.64 -25.11 1.10
C THR A 185 0.88 -23.61 0.94
N TRP A 186 0.04 -22.81 1.60
CA TRP A 186 0.09 -21.35 1.52
C TRP A 186 1.43 -20.74 1.96
N VAL A 187 2.20 -21.41 2.84
CA VAL A 187 3.53 -20.91 3.25
C VAL A 187 4.55 -21.03 2.12
N GLU A 188 4.52 -22.11 1.34
CA GLU A 188 5.36 -22.28 0.15
C GLU A 188 4.88 -21.42 -1.01
N GLN A 189 3.56 -21.30 -1.23
CA GLN A 189 2.98 -20.37 -2.21
C GLN A 189 3.52 -18.95 -2.02
N ARG A 190 3.56 -18.48 -0.77
CA ARG A 190 4.09 -17.16 -0.41
C ARG A 190 5.55 -17.02 -0.81
N ALA A 191 6.39 -17.99 -0.47
CA ALA A 191 7.81 -17.98 -0.82
C ALA A 191 8.00 -17.99 -2.35
N ALA A 192 7.20 -18.78 -3.06
CA ALA A 192 7.24 -18.88 -4.51
C ALA A 192 6.80 -17.60 -5.21
N ALA A 193 5.72 -16.95 -4.76
CA ALA A 193 5.27 -15.67 -5.29
C ALA A 193 6.37 -14.59 -5.23
N ARG A 194 7.10 -14.52 -4.11
CA ARG A 194 8.24 -13.61 -3.95
C ARG A 194 9.37 -13.92 -4.93
N ALA A 195 9.78 -15.19 -5.00
CA ALA A 195 10.87 -15.61 -5.88
C ALA A 195 10.53 -15.34 -7.36
N LEU A 196 9.33 -15.71 -7.80
CA LEU A 196 8.86 -15.45 -9.16
C LEU A 196 8.81 -13.96 -9.48
N GLY A 197 8.36 -13.12 -8.54
CA GLY A 197 8.40 -11.67 -8.69
C GLY A 197 9.81 -11.16 -8.96
N HIS A 198 10.81 -11.58 -8.19
CA HIS A 198 12.20 -11.17 -8.43
C HIS A 198 12.76 -11.70 -9.76
N LEU A 199 12.50 -12.97 -10.11
CA LEU A 199 12.91 -13.54 -11.40
C LEU A 199 12.23 -12.84 -12.59
N ALA A 200 11.04 -12.27 -12.42
CA ALA A 200 10.36 -11.49 -13.45
C ALA A 200 10.78 -10.01 -13.46
N SER A 201 11.54 -9.55 -12.47
CA SER A 201 11.86 -8.13 -12.29
C SER A 201 13.09 -7.65 -13.07
N TYR A 202 13.90 -8.56 -13.60
CA TYR A 202 15.11 -8.24 -14.37
C TYR A 202 14.93 -8.54 -15.85
N ASP A 203 15.51 -7.69 -16.70
CA ASP A 203 15.38 -7.83 -18.15
C ASP A 203 16.10 -9.09 -18.67
N ALA A 204 17.18 -9.52 -18.01
CA ALA A 204 17.92 -10.74 -18.37
C ALA A 204 17.12 -12.04 -18.14
N THR A 205 16.25 -12.07 -17.13
CA THR A 205 15.50 -13.27 -16.73
C THR A 205 14.04 -13.23 -17.11
N PHE A 206 13.49 -12.05 -17.38
CA PHE A 206 12.09 -11.86 -17.79
C PHE A 206 11.68 -12.74 -18.98
N PRO A 207 12.44 -12.87 -20.09
CA PRO A 207 12.05 -13.72 -21.21
C PRO A 207 11.82 -15.18 -20.81
N ALA A 208 12.62 -15.69 -19.87
CA ALA A 208 12.47 -17.06 -19.39
C ALA A 208 11.17 -17.26 -18.61
N VAL A 209 10.77 -16.27 -17.80
CA VAL A 209 9.51 -16.29 -17.05
C VAL A 209 8.31 -16.04 -17.96
N ALA A 210 8.42 -15.09 -18.90
CA ALA A 210 7.38 -14.71 -19.85
C ALA A 210 6.97 -15.87 -20.78
N ARG A 211 7.88 -16.81 -21.10
CA ARG A 211 7.54 -18.07 -21.81
C ARG A 211 6.45 -18.88 -21.10
N HIS A 212 6.26 -18.68 -19.80
CA HIS A 212 5.23 -19.34 -19.00
C HIS A 212 4.03 -18.43 -18.69
N ALA A 213 3.93 -17.22 -19.26
CA ALA A 213 2.92 -16.22 -18.90
C ALA A 213 1.47 -16.73 -19.01
N ALA A 214 1.17 -17.55 -20.03
CA ALA A 214 -0.17 -18.14 -20.22
C ALA A 214 -0.64 -19.00 -19.03
N GLU A 215 0.30 -19.66 -18.34
CA GLU A 215 0.03 -20.43 -17.12
C GLU A 215 0.21 -19.55 -15.87
N ALA A 216 1.26 -18.74 -15.83
CA ALA A 216 1.66 -17.95 -14.68
C ALA A 216 0.64 -16.88 -14.30
N VAL A 217 0.02 -16.19 -15.27
CA VAL A 217 -0.98 -15.15 -15.01
C VAL A 217 -2.20 -15.73 -14.28
N PRO A 218 -2.89 -16.78 -14.79
CA PRO A 218 -4.01 -17.39 -14.07
C PRO A 218 -3.64 -17.90 -12.67
N LEU A 219 -2.43 -18.46 -12.49
CA LEU A 219 -1.98 -18.92 -11.18
C LEU A 219 -1.83 -17.76 -10.18
N ALA A 220 -1.19 -16.66 -10.62
CA ALA A 220 -0.97 -15.49 -9.78
C ALA A 220 -2.28 -14.74 -9.45
N VAL A 221 -3.20 -14.62 -10.42
CA VAL A 221 -4.54 -14.05 -10.21
C VAL A 221 -5.31 -14.87 -9.16
N ARG A 222 -5.34 -16.21 -9.31
CA ARG A 222 -5.99 -17.09 -8.33
C ARG A 222 -5.35 -16.99 -6.94
N ALA A 223 -4.02 -16.97 -6.88
CA ALA A 223 -3.29 -16.84 -5.61
C ALA A 223 -3.64 -15.52 -4.91
N ALA A 224 -3.60 -14.39 -5.62
CA ALA A 224 -3.95 -13.07 -5.07
C ALA A 224 -5.40 -13.00 -4.57
N SER A 225 -6.34 -13.61 -5.30
CA SER A 225 -7.78 -13.55 -4.98
C SER A 225 -8.18 -14.48 -3.83
N THR A 226 -7.56 -15.66 -3.73
CA THR A 226 -8.04 -16.71 -2.81
C THR A 226 -7.16 -16.88 -1.57
N CYS A 227 -5.94 -16.34 -1.54
CA CYS A 227 -4.99 -16.63 -0.46
C CYS A 227 -5.51 -16.30 0.94
N VAL A 228 -6.22 -15.18 1.10
CA VAL A 228 -6.76 -14.77 2.41
C VAL A 228 -7.75 -15.80 2.94
N GLY A 229 -8.72 -16.19 2.12
CA GLY A 229 -9.70 -17.21 2.48
C GLY A 229 -9.06 -18.58 2.72
N ASN A 230 -8.09 -18.96 1.87
CA ASN A 230 -7.39 -20.23 2.00
C ASN A 230 -6.57 -20.32 3.29
N VAL A 231 -5.82 -19.27 3.65
CA VAL A 231 -5.05 -19.22 4.91
C VAL A 231 -5.99 -19.26 6.11
N TYR A 232 -7.10 -18.52 6.05
CA TYR A 232 -8.09 -18.53 7.12
C TYR A 232 -8.66 -19.94 7.34
N ALA A 233 -9.19 -20.56 6.28
CA ALA A 233 -9.82 -21.87 6.37
C ALA A 233 -8.84 -22.99 6.74
N SER A 234 -7.62 -22.95 6.20
CA SER A 234 -6.63 -24.03 6.36
C SER A 234 -5.77 -23.90 7.62
N PHE A 235 -5.83 -22.76 8.34
CA PHE A 235 -4.99 -22.53 9.50
C PHE A 235 -5.71 -21.77 10.63
N VAL A 236 -6.22 -20.56 10.37
CA VAL A 236 -6.76 -19.68 11.42
C VAL A 236 -8.04 -20.24 12.04
N ALA A 237 -8.97 -20.70 11.20
CA ALA A 237 -10.25 -21.29 11.60
C ALA A 237 -10.10 -22.67 12.28
N LEU A 238 -8.92 -23.29 12.19
CA LEU A 238 -8.64 -24.55 12.87
C LEU A 238 -8.37 -24.32 14.35
N ALA A 239 -8.89 -25.21 15.19
CA ALA A 239 -8.48 -25.30 16.59
C ALA A 239 -6.94 -25.42 16.69
N PRO A 240 -6.27 -24.80 17.69
CA PRO A 240 -4.81 -24.81 17.79
C PRO A 240 -4.16 -26.21 17.77
N SER A 241 -4.88 -27.24 18.24
CA SER A 241 -4.45 -28.65 18.21
C SER A 241 -4.49 -29.29 16.82
N LYS A 242 -5.29 -28.74 15.89
CA LYS A 242 -5.44 -29.23 14.50
C LYS A 242 -4.56 -28.48 13.50
N ARG A 243 -3.96 -27.36 13.89
CA ARG A 243 -3.07 -26.57 13.03
C ARG A 243 -1.82 -27.39 12.66
N PRO A 244 -1.41 -27.45 11.37
CA PRO A 244 -0.24 -28.22 10.96
C PRO A 244 1.03 -27.80 11.71
N LYS A 245 1.68 -28.76 12.39
CA LYS A 245 2.83 -28.49 13.27
C LYS A 245 3.95 -27.73 12.55
N TYR A 246 4.33 -28.14 11.34
CA TYR A 246 5.44 -27.49 10.64
C TYR A 246 5.12 -26.03 10.27
N GLN A 247 3.87 -25.70 9.94
CA GLN A 247 3.45 -24.32 9.66
C GLN A 247 3.49 -23.48 10.93
N ARG A 248 3.03 -24.02 12.06
CA ARG A 248 3.16 -23.35 13.37
C ARG A 248 4.62 -23.07 13.68
N ASP A 249 5.49 -24.07 13.54
CA ASP A 249 6.92 -23.92 13.78
C ASP A 249 7.55 -22.83 12.89
N LEU A 250 7.12 -22.72 11.63
CA LEU A 250 7.58 -21.65 10.72
C LEU A 250 7.11 -20.26 11.17
N LEU A 251 5.88 -20.14 11.70
CA LEU A 251 5.32 -18.87 12.16
C LEU A 251 5.90 -18.42 13.50
N THR A 252 6.25 -19.36 14.38
CA THR A 252 6.75 -19.08 15.73
C THR A 252 8.27 -19.03 15.84
N ARG A 253 9.01 -19.54 14.84
CA ARG A 253 10.48 -19.44 14.79
C ARG A 253 10.94 -17.98 14.89
N GLY A 254 11.66 -17.67 15.97
CA GLY A 254 12.14 -16.32 16.29
C GLY A 254 11.35 -15.59 17.38
N LEU A 255 10.32 -16.22 17.97
CA LEU A 255 9.54 -15.68 19.10
C LEU A 255 9.95 -16.25 20.48
N ASP A 256 11.04 -17.02 20.55
CA ASP A 256 11.50 -17.71 21.79
C ASP A 256 12.13 -16.77 22.85
N GLY A 257 11.70 -15.51 22.89
CA GLY A 257 11.94 -14.58 23.99
C GLY A 257 10.78 -14.60 24.99
N GLY A 258 10.68 -15.66 25.80
CA GLY A 258 9.99 -15.70 27.10
C GLY A 258 8.53 -15.24 27.20
N GLY A 259 7.59 -16.19 27.24
CA GLY A 259 6.21 -15.94 27.71
C GLY A 259 5.17 -16.94 27.18
N GLY A 260 5.05 -18.10 27.83
CA GLY A 260 4.20 -19.24 27.42
C GLY A 260 2.68 -19.05 27.45
N GLY A 261 2.17 -17.82 27.31
CA GLY A 261 0.73 -17.50 27.25
C GLY A 261 0.29 -16.64 26.05
N VAL A 262 1.23 -16.10 25.26
CA VAL A 262 0.97 -15.12 24.17
C VAL A 262 1.25 -15.73 22.77
N VAL A 263 1.23 -17.07 22.66
CA VAL A 263 1.66 -17.77 21.44
C VAL A 263 0.52 -17.86 20.41
N ALA A 264 -0.73 -18.07 20.84
CA ALA A 264 -1.87 -18.22 19.93
C ALA A 264 -2.21 -16.92 19.17
N ASP A 265 -2.27 -15.78 19.87
CA ASP A 265 -2.44 -14.45 19.26
C ASP A 265 -1.27 -14.10 18.33
N GLY A 266 -0.07 -14.62 18.63
CA GLY A 266 1.11 -14.47 17.79
C GLY A 266 1.01 -15.24 16.47
N GLU A 267 0.51 -16.49 16.50
CA GLU A 267 0.31 -17.33 15.31
C GLU A 267 -0.69 -16.71 14.34
N GLU A 268 -1.84 -16.25 14.85
CA GLU A 268 -2.91 -15.68 14.01
C GLU A 268 -2.48 -14.37 13.36
N ARG A 269 -1.87 -13.47 14.14
CA ARG A 269 -1.32 -12.22 13.62
C ARG A 269 -0.24 -12.47 12.56
N LYS A 270 0.60 -13.51 12.75
CA LYS A 270 1.64 -13.85 11.76
C LYS A 270 1.06 -14.49 10.51
N ALA A 271 0.04 -15.33 10.66
CA ALA A 271 -0.70 -15.88 9.52
C ALA A 271 -1.38 -14.77 8.71
N GLU A 272 -1.96 -13.76 9.37
CA GLU A 272 -2.54 -12.59 8.71
C GLU A 272 -1.49 -11.78 7.92
N GLU A 273 -0.34 -11.50 8.55
CA GLU A 273 0.79 -10.82 7.90
C GLU A 273 1.26 -11.58 6.65
N TRP A 274 1.38 -12.91 6.75
CA TRP A 274 1.84 -13.75 5.65
C TRP A 274 0.79 -13.92 4.56
N ALA A 275 -0.50 -14.01 4.89
CA ALA A 275 -1.59 -13.99 3.92
C ALA A 275 -1.58 -12.68 3.11
N SER A 276 -1.39 -11.55 3.79
CA SER A 276 -1.23 -10.25 3.14
C SER A 276 0.00 -10.20 2.22
N GLN A 277 1.14 -10.74 2.68
CA GLN A 277 2.35 -10.81 1.85
C GLN A 277 2.18 -11.72 0.63
N LEU A 278 1.49 -12.85 0.76
CA LEU A 278 1.15 -13.71 -0.38
C LEU A 278 0.29 -12.97 -1.40
N GLN A 279 -0.73 -12.23 -0.96
CA GLN A 279 -1.55 -11.40 -1.86
C GLN A 279 -0.69 -10.34 -2.57
N CYS A 280 0.05 -9.52 -1.81
CA CYS A 280 0.87 -8.45 -2.37
C CYS A 280 1.99 -8.95 -3.28
N TRP A 281 2.64 -10.08 -2.95
CA TRP A 281 3.70 -10.63 -3.78
C TRP A 281 3.16 -11.29 -5.06
N SER A 282 1.95 -11.85 -5.01
CA SER A 282 1.26 -12.32 -6.22
C SER A 282 0.91 -11.15 -7.15
N LEU A 283 0.41 -10.03 -6.58
CA LEU A 283 0.16 -8.80 -7.33
C LEU A 283 1.45 -8.15 -7.87
N TYR A 284 2.55 -8.22 -7.10
CA TYR A 284 3.86 -7.76 -7.56
C TYR A 284 4.34 -8.59 -8.76
N PHE A 285 4.21 -9.92 -8.70
CA PHE A 285 4.56 -10.77 -9.84
C PHE A 285 3.71 -10.45 -11.08
N LEU A 286 2.40 -10.25 -10.93
CA LEU A 286 1.53 -9.77 -12.01
C LEU A 286 1.97 -8.40 -12.54
N SER A 287 2.41 -7.49 -11.66
CA SER A 287 2.90 -6.16 -12.05
C SER A 287 4.21 -6.26 -12.84
N CYS A 288 5.11 -7.19 -12.50
CA CYS A 288 6.31 -7.46 -13.28
C CYS A 288 5.96 -7.95 -14.69
N LEU A 289 4.96 -8.83 -14.83
CA LEU A 289 4.45 -9.29 -16.13
C LEU A 289 3.81 -8.15 -16.94
N ALA A 290 2.86 -7.43 -16.34
CA ALA A 290 2.14 -6.34 -16.99
C ALA A 290 3.06 -5.17 -17.42
N SER A 291 4.04 -4.82 -16.59
CA SER A 291 4.94 -3.69 -16.89
C SER A 291 5.85 -3.91 -18.11
N ARG A 292 6.12 -5.17 -18.45
CA ARG A 292 7.08 -5.56 -19.50
C ARG A 292 6.44 -6.20 -20.72
N ASP A 293 5.26 -6.80 -20.56
CA ASP A 293 4.52 -7.44 -21.65
C ASP A 293 3.06 -6.99 -21.64
N VAL A 294 2.75 -6.05 -22.52
CA VAL A 294 1.40 -5.50 -22.72
C VAL A 294 0.41 -6.56 -23.20
N SER A 295 0.88 -7.64 -23.85
CA SER A 295 -0.01 -8.71 -24.31
C SER A 295 -0.63 -9.50 -23.15
N SER A 296 0.01 -9.49 -21.98
CA SER A 296 -0.52 -10.12 -20.76
C SER A 296 -1.75 -9.43 -20.19
N HIS A 297 -2.00 -8.16 -20.53
CA HIS A 297 -3.07 -7.35 -19.92
C HIS A 297 -4.46 -7.96 -20.15
N ALA A 298 -4.75 -8.44 -21.37
CA ALA A 298 -6.02 -9.07 -21.67
C ALA A 298 -6.26 -10.32 -20.81
N THR A 299 -5.22 -11.12 -20.57
CA THR A 299 -5.28 -12.32 -19.72
C THR A 299 -5.45 -11.95 -18.25
N ILE A 300 -4.77 -10.92 -17.76
CA ILE A 300 -4.91 -10.43 -16.37
C ILE A 300 -6.33 -9.91 -16.13
N CYS A 301 -6.88 -9.18 -17.12
CA CYS A 301 -8.23 -8.63 -17.07
C CYS A 301 -9.35 -9.64 -17.37
N HIS A 302 -9.02 -10.90 -17.65
CA HIS A 302 -10.01 -11.90 -18.06
C HIS A 302 -10.99 -12.23 -16.93
N ASP A 303 -10.54 -12.21 -15.67
CA ASP A 303 -11.37 -12.50 -14.50
C ASP A 303 -12.06 -11.21 -13.98
N PRO A 304 -13.39 -11.05 -14.18
CA PRO A 304 -14.10 -9.86 -13.73
C PRO A 304 -14.19 -9.75 -12.21
N VAL A 305 -14.16 -10.87 -11.47
CA VAL A 305 -14.19 -10.87 -10.00
C VAL A 305 -12.88 -10.29 -9.48
N PHE A 306 -11.77 -10.74 -10.05
CA PHE A 306 -10.45 -10.20 -9.71
C PHE A 306 -10.39 -8.68 -9.95
N LEU A 307 -10.82 -8.21 -11.12
CA LEU A 307 -10.81 -6.77 -11.45
C LEU A 307 -11.63 -5.93 -10.47
N ARG A 308 -12.81 -6.42 -10.07
CA ARG A 308 -13.67 -5.76 -9.08
C ARG A 308 -12.99 -5.62 -7.71
N GLU A 309 -12.22 -6.62 -7.30
CA GLU A 309 -11.63 -6.68 -5.96
C GLU A 309 -10.26 -6.00 -5.88
N LEU A 310 -9.60 -5.69 -7.01
CA LEU A 310 -8.23 -5.15 -7.04
C LEU A 310 -8.04 -3.92 -6.14
N CYS A 311 -8.95 -2.95 -6.16
CA CYS A 311 -8.84 -1.76 -5.29
C CYS A 311 -8.86 -2.11 -3.79
N GLN A 312 -9.48 -3.24 -3.43
CA GLN A 312 -9.58 -3.74 -2.04
C GLN A 312 -8.39 -4.62 -1.65
N MET A 313 -7.53 -5.02 -2.59
CA MET A 313 -6.30 -5.76 -2.30
C MET A 313 -5.16 -4.77 -1.98
N TRP A 314 -5.19 -4.15 -0.80
CA TRP A 314 -4.27 -3.06 -0.42
C TRP A 314 -3.15 -3.48 0.54
N GLY A 315 -3.06 -4.76 0.90
CA GLY A 315 -2.01 -5.28 1.77
C GLY A 315 -2.14 -4.92 3.25
N GLY A 316 -3.20 -4.21 3.64
CA GLY A 316 -3.42 -3.76 5.00
C GLY A 316 -2.32 -2.82 5.52
N LEU A 317 -2.41 -2.48 6.80
CA LEU A 317 -1.36 -1.67 7.44
C LEU A 317 0.00 -2.40 7.50
N ALA A 318 0.06 -3.73 7.38
CA ALA A 318 1.32 -4.46 7.42
C ALA A 318 2.18 -4.18 6.17
N ASN A 319 1.58 -4.09 4.98
CA ASN A 319 2.28 -3.95 3.70
C ASN A 319 1.98 -2.62 2.98
N GLY A 320 1.80 -1.53 3.74
CA GLY A 320 1.46 -0.21 3.19
C GLY A 320 2.47 0.36 2.17
N ASP A 321 3.70 -0.16 2.12
CA ASP A 321 4.72 0.24 1.13
C ASP A 321 4.49 -0.40 -0.26
N SER A 322 3.53 -1.32 -0.39
CA SER A 322 3.13 -1.91 -1.67
C SER A 322 1.99 -1.12 -2.30
N PRO A 323 2.09 -0.74 -3.60
CA PRO A 323 0.96 -0.17 -4.33
C PRO A 323 -0.13 -1.21 -4.62
N ALA A 324 0.15 -2.49 -4.32
CA ALA A 324 -0.78 -3.61 -4.36
C ALA A 324 -1.71 -3.57 -5.59
N GLY A 325 -3.03 -3.70 -5.42
CA GLY A 325 -3.94 -3.82 -6.55
C GLY A 325 -4.09 -2.54 -7.39
N VAL A 326 -4.02 -1.34 -6.78
CA VAL A 326 -4.06 -0.08 -7.56
C VAL A 326 -2.82 0.10 -8.42
N GLY A 327 -1.67 -0.42 -7.98
CA GLY A 327 -0.45 -0.48 -8.78
C GLY A 327 -0.64 -1.27 -10.06
N LEU A 328 -1.27 -2.44 -9.95
CA LEU A 328 -1.58 -3.28 -11.10
C LEU A 328 -2.61 -2.61 -12.02
N LEU A 329 -3.70 -2.03 -11.49
CA LEU A 329 -4.70 -1.30 -12.28
C LEU A 329 -4.06 -0.20 -13.13
N ARG A 330 -3.14 0.57 -12.56
CA ARG A 330 -2.43 1.63 -13.29
C ARG A 330 -1.60 1.10 -14.44
N LEU A 331 -0.97 -0.07 -14.29
CA LEU A 331 -0.23 -0.73 -15.37
C LEU A 331 -1.16 -1.20 -16.48
N LEU A 332 -2.29 -1.81 -16.13
CA LEU A 332 -3.27 -2.32 -17.09
C LEU A 332 -3.85 -1.19 -17.98
N CYS A 333 -4.01 0.02 -17.44
CA CYS A 333 -4.42 1.20 -18.21
C CYS A 333 -3.47 1.58 -19.37
N ARG A 334 -2.24 1.04 -19.43
CA ARG A 334 -1.31 1.30 -20.55
C ARG A 334 -1.75 0.67 -21.87
N SER A 335 -2.73 -0.24 -21.85
CA SER A 335 -3.24 -0.92 -23.05
C SER A 335 -4.72 -0.61 -23.29
N ALA A 336 -5.14 -0.60 -24.55
CA ALA A 336 -6.55 -0.47 -24.91
C ALA A 336 -7.41 -1.60 -24.28
N ALA A 337 -6.92 -2.84 -24.31
CA ALA A 337 -7.63 -3.99 -23.71
C ALA A 337 -7.84 -3.82 -22.19
N GLY A 338 -6.80 -3.38 -21.47
CA GLY A 338 -6.88 -3.13 -20.04
C GLY A 338 -7.81 -1.95 -19.70
N ARG A 339 -7.73 -0.84 -20.45
CA ARG A 339 -8.64 0.30 -20.26
C ARG A 339 -10.09 -0.10 -20.51
N ALA A 340 -10.38 -0.79 -21.62
CA ALA A 340 -11.71 -1.28 -21.93
C ALA A 340 -12.27 -2.19 -20.84
N ALA A 341 -11.46 -3.12 -20.31
CA ALA A 341 -11.88 -4.01 -19.24
C ALA A 341 -12.16 -3.28 -17.92
N ILE A 342 -11.32 -2.31 -17.54
CA ILE A 342 -11.52 -1.51 -16.32
C ILE A 342 -12.74 -0.59 -16.46
N ALA A 343 -12.91 0.06 -17.62
CA ALA A 343 -14.06 0.93 -17.90
C ALA A 343 -15.38 0.15 -17.89
N ALA A 344 -15.37 -1.12 -18.29
CA ALA A 344 -16.55 -2.00 -18.22
C ALA A 344 -16.87 -2.46 -16.78
N CYS A 345 -15.94 -2.35 -15.84
CA CYS A 345 -16.10 -2.82 -14.46
C CYS A 345 -16.47 -1.66 -13.51
N ARG A 346 -17.77 -1.45 -13.28
CA ARG A 346 -18.26 -0.36 -12.41
C ARG A 346 -17.71 -0.43 -10.98
N ASP A 347 -17.53 -1.62 -10.43
CA ASP A 347 -17.00 -1.76 -9.07
C ASP A 347 -15.52 -1.33 -8.98
N ALA A 348 -14.73 -1.62 -10.02
CA ALA A 348 -13.34 -1.14 -10.10
C ALA A 348 -13.29 0.39 -10.20
N LEU A 349 -14.17 1.00 -11.01
CA LEU A 349 -14.29 2.46 -11.10
C LEU A 349 -14.73 3.08 -9.76
N SER A 350 -15.71 2.47 -9.07
CA SER A 350 -16.12 2.92 -7.75
C SER A 350 -14.96 2.84 -6.74
N GLY A 351 -14.23 1.73 -6.71
CA GLY A 351 -13.08 1.54 -5.84
C GLY A 351 -11.95 2.54 -6.12
N LEU A 352 -11.71 2.88 -7.39
CA LEU A 352 -10.79 3.96 -7.77
C LEU A 352 -11.28 5.32 -7.25
N CYS A 353 -12.57 5.63 -7.37
CA CYS A 353 -13.12 6.86 -6.80
C CYS A 353 -13.13 6.88 -5.27
N ASP A 354 -13.25 5.73 -4.59
CA ASP A 354 -13.15 5.64 -3.13
C ASP A 354 -11.71 5.96 -2.71
N LEU A 355 -10.75 5.31 -3.34
CA LEU A 355 -9.32 5.52 -3.10
C LEU A 355 -8.88 6.96 -3.43
N ALA A 356 -9.34 7.53 -4.56
CA ALA A 356 -9.05 8.90 -4.97
C ALA A 356 -9.58 9.96 -4.00
N ARG A 357 -10.62 9.66 -3.21
CA ARG A 357 -11.18 10.55 -2.17
C ARG A 357 -10.77 10.16 -0.75
N SER A 358 -9.84 9.23 -0.58
CA SER A 358 -9.36 8.80 0.73
C SER A 358 -8.10 9.57 1.17
N SER A 359 -7.58 9.26 2.36
CA SER A 359 -6.24 9.69 2.82
C SER A 359 -5.18 8.59 2.63
N ASP A 360 -5.38 7.68 1.69
CA ASP A 360 -4.41 6.64 1.36
C ASP A 360 -3.18 7.23 0.66
N ASP A 361 -1.99 6.69 0.94
CA ASP A 361 -0.74 7.12 0.30
C ASP A 361 -0.76 6.89 -1.23
N TRP A 362 -1.62 5.96 -1.70
CA TRP A 362 -1.82 5.65 -3.11
C TRP A 362 -2.97 6.41 -3.78
N GLN A 363 -3.55 7.42 -3.11
CA GLN A 363 -4.60 8.28 -3.67
C GLN A 363 -4.26 8.79 -5.08
N TYR A 364 -3.00 9.21 -5.31
CA TYR A 364 -2.56 9.71 -6.61
C TYR A 364 -2.61 8.64 -7.70
N MET A 365 -2.38 7.37 -7.39
CA MET A 365 -2.39 6.30 -8.38
C MET A 365 -3.80 6.06 -8.89
N ALA A 366 -4.80 6.18 -8.00
CA ALA A 366 -6.20 6.11 -8.38
C ALA A 366 -6.59 7.25 -9.32
N ILE A 367 -6.14 8.48 -9.02
CA ILE A 367 -6.34 9.64 -9.90
C ILE A 367 -5.64 9.41 -11.26
N ASP A 368 -4.38 8.96 -11.26
CA ASP A 368 -3.65 8.63 -12.49
C ASP A 368 -4.42 7.58 -13.33
N CYS A 369 -4.99 6.54 -12.71
CA CYS A 369 -5.80 5.54 -13.41
C CYS A 369 -7.03 6.15 -14.06
N LEU A 370 -7.79 6.94 -13.31
CA LEU A 370 -9.03 7.58 -13.78
C LEU A 370 -8.74 8.57 -14.92
N LEU A 371 -7.65 9.33 -14.83
CA LEU A 371 -7.22 10.23 -15.90
C LEU A 371 -6.82 9.46 -17.17
N LEU A 372 -6.07 8.35 -17.05
CA LEU A 372 -5.74 7.51 -18.21
C LEU A 372 -6.96 6.88 -18.89
N LEU A 373 -8.03 6.64 -18.12
CA LEU A 373 -9.30 6.10 -18.64
C LEU A 373 -10.19 7.18 -19.27
N LEU A 374 -10.15 8.41 -18.75
CA LEU A 374 -10.86 9.55 -19.33
C LEU A 374 -10.13 10.11 -20.57
N ASP A 375 -8.81 10.01 -20.64
CA ASP A 375 -8.03 10.46 -21.80
C ASP A 375 -8.28 9.60 -23.06
N ASP A 376 -8.79 8.37 -22.89
CA ASP A 376 -9.17 7.49 -24.01
C ASP A 376 -10.64 7.67 -24.39
N ARG A 377 -10.87 8.13 -25.63
CA ARG A 377 -12.22 8.40 -26.19
C ARG A 377 -13.14 7.18 -26.14
N GLU A 378 -12.61 5.97 -26.33
CA GLU A 378 -13.40 4.74 -26.32
C GLU A 378 -13.93 4.40 -24.92
N THR A 379 -13.23 4.83 -23.87
CA THR A 379 -13.60 4.56 -22.48
C THR A 379 -14.21 5.76 -21.78
N TRP A 380 -14.03 6.97 -22.31
CA TRP A 380 -14.45 8.22 -21.67
C TRP A 380 -15.90 8.19 -21.22
N HIS A 381 -16.85 7.84 -22.11
CA HIS A 381 -18.27 7.88 -21.76
C HIS A 381 -18.60 6.97 -20.57
N ALA A 382 -18.15 5.71 -20.58
CA ALA A 382 -18.43 4.77 -19.50
C ALA A 382 -17.80 5.22 -18.17
N VAL A 383 -16.60 5.80 -18.24
CA VAL A 383 -15.86 6.25 -17.07
C VAL A 383 -16.45 7.54 -16.52
N ALA A 384 -16.73 8.53 -17.36
CA ALA A 384 -17.37 9.79 -16.97
C ALA A 384 -18.74 9.53 -16.33
N ASP A 385 -19.58 8.68 -16.95
CA ASP A 385 -20.88 8.29 -16.41
C ASP A 385 -20.79 7.68 -15.00
N ALA A 386 -19.78 6.82 -14.77
CA ALA A 386 -19.60 6.15 -13.49
C ALA A 386 -18.89 7.00 -12.42
N THR A 387 -18.13 8.02 -12.80
CA THR A 387 -17.15 8.66 -11.89
C THR A 387 -17.29 10.17 -11.75
N ALA A 388 -17.93 10.88 -12.69
CA ALA A 388 -17.99 12.33 -12.72
C ALA A 388 -18.56 12.91 -11.40
N ALA A 389 -19.68 12.37 -10.91
CA ALA A 389 -20.33 12.83 -9.68
C ALA A 389 -19.43 12.83 -8.44
N ARG A 390 -18.40 11.98 -8.43
CA ARG A 390 -17.45 11.83 -7.33
C ARG A 390 -16.11 12.51 -7.61
N LEU A 391 -15.65 12.51 -8.86
CA LEU A 391 -14.38 13.12 -9.26
C LEU A 391 -14.41 14.64 -9.18
N VAL A 392 -15.56 15.28 -9.39
CA VAL A 392 -15.71 16.74 -9.25
C VAL A 392 -15.35 17.25 -7.86
N ASP A 393 -15.41 16.41 -6.82
CA ASP A 393 -15.00 16.76 -5.46
C ASP A 393 -13.50 17.10 -5.37
N LEU A 394 -12.70 16.62 -6.33
CA LEU A 394 -11.24 16.78 -6.42
C LEU A 394 -10.82 17.84 -7.46
N ALA A 395 -11.76 18.53 -8.12
CA ALA A 395 -11.49 19.49 -9.19
C ALA A 395 -10.58 20.67 -8.76
N GLU A 396 -10.49 20.95 -7.46
CA GLU A 396 -9.67 22.04 -6.92
C GLU A 396 -8.40 21.57 -6.21
N LEU A 397 -8.09 20.29 -6.33
CA LEU A 397 -6.93 19.65 -5.71
C LEU A 397 -5.63 20.14 -6.38
N ARG A 398 -4.88 20.98 -5.67
CA ARG A 398 -3.65 21.57 -6.23
C ARG A 398 -2.47 20.60 -6.21
N HIS A 399 -2.30 19.83 -5.14
CA HIS A 399 -1.09 19.03 -4.91
C HIS A 399 -1.36 17.69 -4.25
N LEU A 400 -0.59 16.67 -4.64
CA LEU A 400 -0.42 15.41 -3.91
C LEU A 400 1.06 15.01 -3.95
N GLY A 401 1.77 15.20 -2.85
CA GLY A 401 3.21 15.06 -2.81
C GLY A 401 3.87 15.92 -3.91
N PRO A 402 4.68 15.34 -4.82
CA PRO A 402 5.31 16.09 -5.92
C PRO A 402 4.36 16.45 -7.07
N ARG A 403 3.19 15.80 -7.18
CA ARG A 403 2.23 16.06 -8.27
C ARG A 403 1.53 17.40 -8.06
N ARG A 404 1.43 18.19 -9.13
CA ARG A 404 0.79 19.51 -9.14
C ARG A 404 -0.36 19.55 -10.14
N ARG A 405 -1.30 20.49 -9.94
CA ARG A 405 -2.41 20.80 -10.86
C ARG A 405 -3.33 19.61 -11.18
N LEU A 406 -3.50 18.68 -10.23
CA LEU A 406 -4.34 17.49 -10.43
C LEU A 406 -5.81 17.85 -10.67
N GLY A 407 -6.35 18.81 -9.93
CA GLY A 407 -7.72 19.29 -10.12
C GLY A 407 -7.96 19.87 -11.51
N ASN A 408 -6.98 20.58 -12.07
CA ASN A 408 -7.05 21.08 -13.45
C ASN A 408 -7.04 19.93 -14.46
N ALA A 409 -6.23 18.89 -14.24
CA ALA A 409 -6.21 17.71 -15.10
C ALA A 409 -7.54 16.96 -15.06
N ILE A 410 -8.14 16.80 -13.88
CA ILE A 410 -9.48 16.22 -13.70
C ILE A 410 -10.52 17.06 -14.44
N THR A 411 -10.46 18.38 -14.29
CA THR A 411 -11.39 19.31 -14.94
C THR A 411 -11.28 19.21 -16.46
N ALA A 412 -10.06 19.23 -17.01
CA ALA A 412 -9.83 19.08 -18.45
C ALA A 412 -10.32 17.72 -18.98
N ALA A 413 -10.08 16.64 -18.25
CA ALA A 413 -10.49 15.30 -18.64
C ALA A 413 -12.02 15.10 -18.62
N LEU A 414 -12.75 15.78 -17.72
CA LEU A 414 -14.21 15.71 -17.66
C LEU A 414 -14.91 16.69 -18.61
N LEU A 415 -14.27 17.82 -18.92
CA LEU A 415 -14.79 18.84 -19.84
C LEU A 415 -14.23 18.67 -21.25
N LEU A 416 -13.99 17.43 -21.68
CA LEU A 416 -13.46 17.11 -23.01
C LEU A 416 -14.24 17.88 -24.08
N ASP A 417 -13.53 18.75 -24.80
CA ASP A 417 -14.09 19.66 -25.80
C ASP A 417 -14.18 18.91 -27.12
N ASP A 418 -15.23 18.09 -27.27
CA ASP A 418 -15.58 17.55 -28.57
C ASP A 418 -16.15 18.72 -29.39
N GLY A 419 -15.40 19.21 -30.37
CA GLY A 419 -15.74 20.33 -31.24
C GLY A 419 -16.97 20.12 -32.15
N ASP A 420 -17.90 19.27 -31.75
CA ASP A 420 -19.23 19.09 -32.34
C ASP A 420 -20.26 19.74 -31.41
N ASP A 421 -21.05 20.65 -31.97
CA ASP A 421 -22.00 21.60 -31.33
C ASP A 421 -23.18 20.94 -30.57
N ASP A 422 -23.11 19.63 -30.29
CA ASP A 422 -24.07 18.85 -29.50
C ASP A 422 -23.30 18.01 -28.45
N GLY A 423 -22.75 18.71 -27.45
CA GLY A 423 -21.85 18.20 -26.41
C GLY A 423 -22.42 17.15 -25.42
N ASP A 424 -23.46 16.41 -25.81
CA ASP A 424 -24.15 15.41 -25.00
C ASP A 424 -24.16 14.01 -25.65
N ILE A 425 -23.58 13.84 -26.85
CA ILE A 425 -23.61 12.60 -27.62
C ILE A 425 -22.20 12.15 -28.03
N VAL A 426 -21.56 11.34 -27.19
CA VAL A 426 -20.39 10.54 -27.58
C VAL A 426 -20.91 9.14 -27.97
N HIS A 427 -20.75 8.75 -29.24
CA HIS A 427 -21.21 7.45 -29.80
C HIS A 427 -22.73 7.15 -29.72
N GLY A 428 -23.61 8.17 -29.67
CA GLY A 428 -25.06 7.93 -29.68
C GLY A 428 -25.65 7.48 -28.33
N ARG A 429 -24.93 7.66 -27.22
CA ARG A 429 -25.45 7.47 -25.85
C ARG A 429 -25.34 8.77 -25.05
N GLU A 430 -26.42 9.08 -24.36
CA GLU A 430 -26.45 10.16 -23.38
C GLU A 430 -25.86 9.69 -22.05
N LEU A 431 -25.11 10.57 -21.39
CA LEU A 431 -24.67 10.39 -20.01
C LEU A 431 -25.88 10.29 -19.06
N GLY A 432 -25.74 9.53 -17.97
CA GLY A 432 -26.73 9.50 -16.91
C GLY A 432 -26.91 10.88 -16.25
N MET A 433 -28.11 11.14 -15.72
CA MET A 433 -28.46 12.45 -15.17
C MET A 433 -27.47 12.94 -14.09
N GLU A 434 -27.02 12.05 -13.20
CA GLU A 434 -26.07 12.41 -12.14
C GLU A 434 -24.71 12.90 -12.71
N ALA A 435 -24.21 12.24 -13.75
CA ALA A 435 -22.97 12.61 -14.42
C ALA A 435 -23.14 13.92 -15.21
N LYS A 436 -24.25 14.06 -15.97
CA LYS A 436 -24.59 15.29 -16.69
C LYS A 436 -24.62 16.50 -15.76
N GLU A 437 -25.35 16.38 -14.65
CA GLU A 437 -25.43 17.45 -13.66
C GLU A 437 -24.07 17.76 -13.01
N ALA A 438 -23.26 16.73 -12.72
CA ALA A 438 -21.93 16.94 -12.14
C ALA A 438 -21.00 17.69 -13.11
N ILE A 439 -21.00 17.32 -14.39
CA ILE A 439 -20.20 17.97 -15.44
C ILE A 439 -20.70 19.41 -15.69
N ALA A 440 -22.01 19.62 -15.73
CA ALA A 440 -22.59 20.95 -15.87
C ALA A 440 -22.18 21.88 -14.72
N ARG A 441 -22.33 21.42 -13.46
CA ARG A 441 -21.87 22.17 -12.27
C ARG A 441 -20.37 22.44 -12.30
N LEU A 442 -19.58 21.48 -12.78
CA LEU A 442 -18.12 21.66 -12.92
C LEU A 442 -17.80 22.77 -13.93
N ARG A 443 -18.45 22.78 -15.09
CA ARG A 443 -18.31 23.82 -16.12
C ARG A 443 -18.72 25.19 -15.58
N GLU A 444 -19.87 25.26 -14.94
CA GLU A 444 -20.40 26.49 -14.32
C GLU A 444 -19.37 27.09 -13.34
N VAL A 445 -18.79 26.27 -12.46
CA VAL A 445 -17.85 26.76 -11.44
C VAL A 445 -16.46 27.05 -12.02
N GLN A 446 -15.87 26.11 -12.75
CA GLN A 446 -14.45 26.17 -13.14
C GLN A 446 -14.20 27.02 -14.40
N VAL A 447 -15.21 27.18 -15.25
CA VAL A 447 -15.08 27.95 -16.50
C VAL A 447 -15.84 29.27 -16.38
N GLU A 448 -17.17 29.21 -16.21
CA GLU A 448 -18.02 30.39 -16.34
C GLU A 448 -17.90 31.34 -15.13
N ARG A 449 -18.05 30.81 -13.92
CA ARG A 449 -17.93 31.59 -12.69
C ARG A 449 -16.51 32.11 -12.51
N LYS A 450 -15.51 31.27 -12.75
CA LYS A 450 -14.11 31.67 -12.69
C LYS A 450 -13.82 32.82 -13.66
N GLY A 451 -14.23 32.72 -14.93
CA GLY A 451 -14.07 33.80 -15.90
C GLY A 451 -14.79 35.09 -15.49
N ARG A 452 -16.00 34.99 -14.93
CA ARG A 452 -16.75 36.15 -14.40
C ARG A 452 -16.05 36.82 -13.21
N GLU A 453 -15.52 36.03 -12.28
CA GLU A 453 -14.80 36.54 -11.11
C GLU A 453 -13.43 37.12 -11.49
N ASP A 454 -12.71 36.53 -12.45
CA ASP A 454 -11.43 37.06 -12.96
C ASP A 454 -11.61 38.42 -13.66
N ALA A 455 -12.79 38.67 -14.26
CA ALA A 455 -13.15 39.95 -14.88
C ALA A 455 -13.76 40.98 -13.89
N MET A 456 -13.99 40.58 -12.64
CA MET A 456 -14.66 41.41 -11.64
C MET A 456 -13.70 42.39 -10.96
N SER A 457 -14.18 43.57 -10.57
CA SER A 457 -13.36 44.53 -9.83
C SER A 457 -13.04 44.02 -8.41
N ARG A 458 -11.91 44.48 -7.86
CA ARG A 458 -11.51 44.17 -6.47
C ARG A 458 -12.59 44.56 -5.46
N ASP A 459 -13.25 45.70 -5.66
CA ASP A 459 -14.31 46.19 -4.77
C ASP A 459 -15.54 45.28 -4.78
N GLU A 460 -15.93 44.76 -5.95
CA GLU A 460 -17.06 43.86 -6.06
C GLU A 460 -16.75 42.49 -5.45
N LEU A 461 -15.54 41.96 -5.69
CA LEU A 461 -15.05 40.75 -5.01
C LEU A 461 -15.02 40.91 -3.49
N LEU A 462 -14.64 42.10 -3.00
CA LEU A 462 -14.65 42.40 -1.57
C LEU A 462 -16.07 42.45 -1.00
N LYS A 463 -17.03 43.09 -1.69
CA LYS A 463 -18.44 43.10 -1.28
C LYS A 463 -19.00 41.67 -1.20
N ARG A 464 -18.72 40.84 -2.21
CA ARG A 464 -19.13 39.43 -2.22
C ARG A 464 -18.52 38.65 -1.06
N ARG A 465 -17.23 38.87 -0.77
CA ARG A 465 -16.54 38.29 0.39
C ARG A 465 -17.21 38.69 1.71
N ILE A 466 -17.56 39.97 1.89
CA ILE A 466 -18.25 40.46 3.09
C ILE A 466 -19.64 39.80 3.23
N MET A 467 -20.42 39.75 2.16
CA MET A 467 -21.72 39.07 2.17
C MET A 467 -21.59 37.57 2.47
N ALA A 468 -20.55 36.91 1.97
CA ALA A 468 -20.28 35.51 2.29
C ALA A 468 -19.93 35.31 3.78
N LYS A 469 -19.13 36.21 4.38
CA LYS A 469 -18.82 36.19 5.82
C LYS A 469 -20.10 36.37 6.66
N GLU A 470 -21.00 37.25 6.25
CA GLU A 470 -22.30 37.44 6.93
C GLU A 470 -23.17 36.17 6.85
N LYS A 471 -23.28 35.56 5.67
CA LYS A 471 -24.03 34.30 5.48
C LYS A 471 -23.41 33.13 6.27
N LYS A 472 -22.08 33.07 6.37
CA LYS A 472 -21.37 32.12 7.25
C LYS A 472 -21.79 32.30 8.71
N ARG A 473 -21.83 33.55 9.21
CA ARG A 473 -22.24 33.85 10.59
C ARG A 473 -23.67 33.39 10.85
N GLN A 474 -24.61 33.79 9.99
CA GLN A 474 -26.00 33.34 10.07
C GLN A 474 -26.11 31.81 10.05
N GLY A 475 -25.34 31.14 9.19
CA GLY A 475 -25.30 29.67 9.12
C GLY A 475 -24.80 29.03 10.41
N ASN A 476 -23.76 29.61 11.04
CA ASN A 476 -23.28 29.17 12.35
C ASN A 476 -24.37 29.32 13.42
N ASP A 477 -25.08 30.47 13.44
CA ASP A 477 -26.15 30.72 14.41
C ASP A 477 -27.27 29.68 14.26
N MET A 478 -27.75 29.44 13.03
CA MET A 478 -28.79 28.44 12.76
C MET A 478 -28.34 27.03 13.15
N PHE A 479 -27.08 26.68 12.93
CA PHE A 479 -26.53 25.39 13.34
C PHE A 479 -26.56 25.23 14.87
N TRP A 480 -26.17 26.26 15.62
CA TRP A 480 -26.22 26.24 17.09
C TRP A 480 -27.63 26.20 17.65
N HIS A 481 -28.61 26.75 16.93
CA HIS A 481 -30.03 26.64 17.26
C HIS A 481 -30.67 25.29 16.84
N GLY A 482 -29.87 24.37 16.28
CA GLY A 482 -30.35 23.07 15.81
C GLY A 482 -31.11 23.10 14.48
N GLU A 483 -31.19 24.25 13.82
CA GLU A 483 -31.83 24.43 12.51
C GLU A 483 -30.86 24.05 11.36
N VAL A 484 -30.55 22.76 11.27
CA VAL A 484 -29.48 22.23 10.41
C VAL A 484 -29.75 22.45 8.92
N GLU A 485 -30.99 22.31 8.46
CA GLU A 485 -31.38 22.52 7.06
C GLU A 485 -31.11 23.96 6.61
N LYS A 486 -31.55 24.94 7.40
CA LYS A 486 -31.31 26.36 7.11
C LYS A 486 -29.83 26.71 7.17
N ALA A 487 -29.06 26.08 8.07
CA ALA A 487 -27.62 26.24 8.09
C ALA A 487 -26.97 25.76 6.78
N ILE A 488 -27.44 24.63 6.20
CA ILE A 488 -26.96 24.13 4.91
C ILE A 488 -27.25 25.11 3.78
N GLU A 489 -28.46 25.68 3.74
CA GLU A 489 -28.86 26.70 2.76
C GLU A 489 -27.94 27.92 2.86
N LEU A 490 -27.78 28.47 4.06
CA LEU A 490 -26.92 29.65 4.32
C LEU A 490 -25.45 29.41 3.99
N TYR A 491 -24.89 28.23 4.30
CA TYR A 491 -23.53 27.89 3.88
C TYR A 491 -23.40 27.69 2.37
N THR A 492 -24.46 27.26 1.69
CA THR A 492 -24.48 27.12 0.24
C THR A 492 -24.49 28.49 -0.43
N GLU A 493 -25.36 29.40 0.02
CA GLU A 493 -25.34 30.81 -0.40
C GLU A 493 -23.99 31.47 -0.12
N ALA A 494 -23.39 31.19 1.05
CA ALA A 494 -22.06 31.70 1.37
C ALA A 494 -20.99 31.19 0.39
N LEU A 495 -21.06 29.94 -0.06
CA LEU A 495 -20.14 29.37 -1.06
C LEU A 495 -20.35 29.95 -2.46
N GLU A 496 -21.58 30.29 -2.82
CA GLU A 496 -21.91 30.97 -4.08
C GLU A 496 -21.38 32.40 -4.10
N LEU A 497 -21.42 33.09 -2.97
CA LEU A 497 -20.92 34.45 -2.81
C LEU A 497 -19.40 34.50 -2.66
N CYS A 498 -18.80 33.61 -1.87
CA CYS A 498 -17.38 33.63 -1.52
C CYS A 498 -16.51 33.47 -2.78
N PRO A 499 -15.63 34.43 -3.11
CA PRO A 499 -14.77 34.34 -4.30
C PRO A 499 -13.95 33.04 -4.36
N LEU A 500 -13.79 32.48 -5.56
CA LEU A 500 -13.04 31.24 -5.79
C LEU A 500 -11.56 31.36 -5.39
N SER A 501 -11.00 32.58 -5.45
CA SER A 501 -9.66 32.90 -4.97
C SER A 501 -9.50 32.74 -3.45
N ARG A 502 -10.57 32.91 -2.66
CA ARG A 502 -10.55 32.82 -1.19
C ARG A 502 -10.68 31.37 -0.71
N ARG A 503 -9.65 30.58 -0.99
CA ARG A 503 -9.62 29.13 -0.73
C ARG A 503 -9.81 28.76 0.74
N ARG A 504 -9.20 29.51 1.67
CA ARG A 504 -9.31 29.23 3.12
C ARG A 504 -10.75 29.40 3.61
N GLU A 505 -11.42 30.47 3.22
CA GLU A 505 -12.83 30.71 3.57
C GLU A 505 -13.74 29.62 2.99
N ARG A 506 -13.55 29.28 1.71
CA ARG A 506 -14.30 28.20 1.06
C ARG A 506 -14.06 26.83 1.70
N LEU A 507 -12.83 26.55 2.14
CA LEU A 507 -12.51 25.34 2.89
C LEU A 507 -13.33 25.25 4.17
N VAL A 508 -13.39 26.33 4.96
CA VAL A 508 -14.16 26.38 6.20
C VAL A 508 -15.65 26.18 5.93
N LEU A 509 -16.21 26.86 4.92
CA LEU A 509 -17.60 26.74 4.52
C LEU A 509 -17.97 25.30 4.13
N HIS A 510 -17.17 24.67 3.25
CA HIS A 510 -17.37 23.26 2.89
C HIS A 510 -17.27 22.36 4.12
N SER A 511 -16.31 22.60 5.01
CA SER A 511 -16.13 21.79 6.22
C SER A 511 -17.35 21.93 7.17
N ASN A 512 -17.89 23.13 7.34
CA ASN A 512 -19.07 23.36 8.20
C ASN A 512 -20.35 22.79 7.59
N ARG A 513 -20.52 22.90 6.26
CA ARG A 513 -21.64 22.24 5.57
C ARG A 513 -21.54 20.72 5.64
N ALA A 514 -20.34 20.14 5.61
CA ALA A 514 -20.13 18.71 5.88
C ALA A 514 -20.58 18.31 7.29
N GLN A 515 -20.35 19.16 8.31
CA GLN A 515 -20.84 18.92 9.67
C GLN A 515 -22.37 18.89 9.73
N CYS A 516 -23.03 19.79 9.02
CA CYS A 516 -24.50 19.81 8.94
C CYS A 516 -25.04 18.55 8.26
N ARG A 517 -24.41 18.11 7.16
CA ARG A 517 -24.77 16.88 6.45
C ARG A 517 -24.58 15.62 7.32
N LEU A 518 -23.52 15.58 8.13
CA LEU A 518 -23.36 14.52 9.16
C LEU A 518 -24.50 14.52 10.18
N ALA A 519 -24.92 15.70 10.67
CA ALA A 519 -26.04 15.80 11.61
C ALA A 519 -27.36 15.31 11.00
N ARG A 520 -27.56 15.51 9.68
CA ARG A 520 -28.69 14.95 8.90
C ARG A 520 -28.53 13.48 8.50
N ARG A 521 -27.40 12.86 8.85
CA ARG A 521 -27.00 11.52 8.42
C ARG A 521 -26.88 11.33 6.89
N ASP A 522 -26.68 12.41 6.15
CA ASP A 522 -26.36 12.38 4.72
C ASP A 522 -24.86 12.18 4.52
N ALA A 523 -24.43 10.91 4.57
CA ALA A 523 -23.02 10.55 4.56
C ALA A 523 -22.34 10.85 3.22
N ASP A 524 -23.02 10.61 2.09
CA ASP A 524 -22.45 10.84 0.75
C ASP A 524 -22.15 12.31 0.50
N ALA A 525 -23.11 13.18 0.80
CA ALA A 525 -22.91 14.61 0.66
C ALA A 525 -21.86 15.14 1.67
N ALA A 526 -21.77 14.55 2.88
CA ALA A 526 -20.74 14.89 3.86
C ALA A 526 -19.33 14.51 3.37
N VAL A 527 -19.16 13.33 2.75
CA VAL A 527 -17.89 12.93 2.11
C VAL A 527 -17.50 13.92 1.02
N GLY A 528 -18.45 14.32 0.16
CA GLY A 528 -18.19 15.24 -0.94
C GLY A 528 -17.73 16.62 -0.45
N ASP A 529 -18.42 17.22 0.52
CA ASP A 529 -18.01 18.51 1.08
C ASP A 529 -16.69 18.43 1.84
N ALA A 530 -16.47 17.38 2.64
CA ALA A 530 -15.20 17.23 3.35
C ALA A 530 -14.03 17.00 2.39
N THR A 531 -14.25 16.31 1.27
CA THR A 531 -13.25 16.11 0.20
C THR A 531 -12.94 17.41 -0.54
N ARG A 532 -13.95 18.24 -0.85
CA ARG A 532 -13.74 19.58 -1.43
C ARG A 532 -12.94 20.46 -0.47
N ALA A 533 -13.28 20.46 0.82
CA ALA A 533 -12.53 21.19 1.84
C ALA A 533 -11.06 20.73 1.91
N LEU A 534 -10.80 19.42 1.85
CA LEU A 534 -9.43 18.88 1.84
C LEU A 534 -8.67 19.19 0.55
N SER A 535 -9.36 19.23 -0.59
CA SER A 535 -8.77 19.64 -1.88
C SER A 535 -8.35 21.12 -1.89
N LEU A 536 -9.02 21.95 -1.08
CA LEU A 536 -8.69 23.37 -0.89
C LEU A 536 -7.51 23.61 0.06
N ALA A 537 -7.22 22.65 0.96
CA ALA A 537 -6.22 22.80 2.01
C ALA A 537 -4.79 22.98 1.49
N ARG A 538 -3.99 23.81 2.17
CA ARG A 538 -2.57 24.02 1.82
C ARG A 538 -1.73 22.79 2.22
N PRO A 539 -0.75 22.35 1.40
CA PRO A 539 0.05 21.15 1.68
C PRO A 539 0.93 21.23 2.94
N ALA A 540 1.37 22.45 3.32
CA ALA A 540 2.28 22.67 4.44
C ALA A 540 1.57 22.72 5.81
N ALA A 541 0.27 22.98 5.82
CA ALA A 541 -0.55 22.89 7.02
C ALA A 541 -1.19 21.50 7.04
N ASN A 542 -0.69 20.63 7.91
CA ASN A 542 -1.32 19.38 8.36
C ASN A 542 -2.81 19.33 7.97
N ALA A 543 -3.14 18.50 6.98
CA ALA A 543 -4.47 18.39 6.36
C ALA A 543 -5.61 18.74 7.34
N HIS A 544 -6.49 19.66 6.94
CA HIS A 544 -7.47 20.30 7.84
C HIS A 544 -8.17 19.26 8.73
N ALA A 545 -7.74 19.17 9.99
CA ALA A 545 -8.03 18.04 10.87
C ALA A 545 -9.55 17.84 11.04
N ARG A 546 -10.31 18.95 11.12
CA ARG A 546 -11.77 18.87 11.21
C ARG A 546 -12.40 18.20 9.98
N SER A 547 -11.93 18.52 8.77
CA SER A 547 -12.43 17.88 7.55
C SER A 547 -12.08 16.40 7.49
N LEU A 548 -10.87 16.01 7.92
CA LEU A 548 -10.49 14.59 8.04
C LEU A 548 -11.40 13.85 9.02
N TRP A 549 -11.66 14.44 10.19
CA TRP A 549 -12.54 13.84 11.19
C TRP A 549 -13.99 13.73 10.71
N ARG A 550 -14.49 14.76 10.03
CA ARG A 550 -15.84 14.76 9.44
C ARG A 550 -15.96 13.69 8.36
N ARG A 551 -14.97 13.57 7.48
CA ARG A 551 -14.96 12.54 6.42
C ARG A 551 -14.80 11.13 6.98
N ALA A 552 -13.98 10.94 8.03
CA ALA A 552 -13.85 9.67 8.73
C ALA A 552 -15.19 9.19 9.32
N GLN A 553 -15.97 10.09 9.93
CA GLN A 553 -17.29 9.79 10.47
C GLN A 553 -18.29 9.43 9.35
N ALA A 554 -18.26 10.17 8.24
CA ALA A 554 -19.10 9.87 7.09
C ALA A 554 -18.77 8.49 6.50
N TYR A 555 -17.48 8.16 6.36
CA TYR A 555 -17.04 6.83 5.91
C TYR A 555 -17.46 5.72 6.90
N ASP A 556 -17.39 5.96 8.21
CA ASP A 556 -17.89 5.00 9.21
C ASP A 556 -19.39 4.72 9.03
N MET A 557 -20.20 5.77 8.80
CA MET A 557 -21.63 5.61 8.53
C MET A 557 -21.93 4.81 7.27
N LYS A 558 -21.05 4.90 6.26
CA LYS A 558 -21.15 4.13 5.01
C LYS A 558 -20.63 2.69 5.13
N GLY A 559 -20.02 2.32 6.25
CA GLY A 559 -19.33 1.03 6.40
C GLY A 559 -17.99 0.96 5.65
N MET A 560 -17.45 2.09 5.21
CA MET A 560 -16.18 2.21 4.51
C MET A 560 -15.02 2.25 5.52
N ALA A 561 -14.75 1.10 6.13
CA ALA A 561 -13.87 1.00 7.29
C ALA A 561 -12.41 1.40 6.98
N ARG A 562 -11.90 1.05 5.79
CA ARG A 562 -10.55 1.40 5.36
C ARG A 562 -10.38 2.91 5.26
N GLU A 563 -11.25 3.56 4.52
CA GLU A 563 -11.20 5.00 4.26
C GLU A 563 -11.37 5.78 5.57
N SER A 564 -12.27 5.33 6.44
CA SER A 564 -12.46 5.89 7.80
C SER A 564 -11.19 5.76 8.66
N LEU A 565 -10.55 4.58 8.65
CA LEU A 565 -9.29 4.35 9.39
C LEU A 565 -8.20 5.29 8.90
N LEU A 566 -8.01 5.38 7.58
CA LEU A 566 -6.96 6.21 6.98
C LEU A 566 -7.16 7.70 7.28
N ASP A 567 -8.40 8.20 7.22
CA ASP A 567 -8.71 9.58 7.63
C ASP A 567 -8.44 9.80 9.13
N CYS A 568 -8.75 8.82 10.00
CA CYS A 568 -8.42 8.91 11.43
C CYS A 568 -6.91 8.90 11.70
N LEU A 569 -6.13 8.12 10.94
CA LEU A 569 -4.67 8.08 11.04
C LEU A 569 -4.03 9.37 10.50
N ALA A 570 -4.59 9.93 9.41
CA ALA A 570 -4.22 11.23 8.90
C ALA A 570 -4.52 12.32 9.94
N PHE A 571 -5.71 12.29 10.55
CA PHE A 571 -6.11 13.18 11.64
C PHE A 571 -5.14 13.09 12.81
N ALA A 572 -4.83 11.88 13.28
CA ALA A 572 -3.95 11.68 14.43
C ALA A 572 -2.55 12.24 14.15
N GLY A 573 -2.03 12.02 12.93
CA GLY A 573 -0.76 12.63 12.51
C GLY A 573 -0.83 14.15 12.48
N ALA A 574 -1.89 14.73 11.93
CA ALA A 574 -2.10 16.18 11.91
C ALA A 574 -2.22 16.78 13.31
N TRP A 575 -2.94 16.10 14.21
CA TRP A 575 -3.18 16.49 15.60
C TRP A 575 -1.89 16.49 16.42
N LEU A 576 -1.10 15.42 16.34
CA LEU A 576 0.13 15.26 17.13
C LEU A 576 1.27 16.13 16.61
N ASN A 577 1.25 16.46 15.32
CA ASN A 577 2.21 17.37 14.70
C ASN A 577 1.80 18.84 14.78
N ARG A 578 0.70 19.17 15.49
CA ARG A 578 0.41 20.57 15.82
C ARG A 578 1.56 21.11 16.66
N LYS A 579 2.38 21.96 16.04
CA LYS A 579 3.20 22.92 16.79
C LYS A 579 2.24 23.98 17.29
N ASP A 580 1.41 23.63 18.27
CA ASP A 580 0.61 24.64 18.95
C ASP A 580 1.61 25.58 19.63
N GLY A 581 1.76 26.78 19.09
CA GLY A 581 2.49 27.88 19.73
C GLY A 581 1.78 28.42 20.97
N THR A 582 0.81 27.67 21.52
CA THR A 582 0.09 28.05 22.72
C THR A 582 0.96 27.77 23.94
N ALA A 583 0.91 28.68 24.92
CA ALA A 583 1.63 28.55 26.18
C ALA A 583 1.31 27.22 26.91
N ALA A 584 0.11 26.66 26.70
CA ALA A 584 -0.33 25.39 27.27
C ALA A 584 0.38 24.15 26.66
N ALA A 585 0.62 24.12 25.34
CA ALA A 585 1.34 23.04 24.68
C ALA A 585 2.84 23.06 25.02
N ALA A 586 3.43 24.25 25.12
CA ALA A 586 4.80 24.44 25.60
C ALA A 586 4.97 24.02 27.08
N ALA A 587 3.97 24.31 27.94
CA ALA A 587 3.96 23.89 29.34
C ALA A 587 3.69 22.37 29.55
N ALA A 588 3.01 21.72 28.61
CA ALA A 588 2.84 20.26 28.62
C ALA A 588 4.10 19.53 28.14
N ALA A 589 4.77 20.07 27.11
CA ALA A 589 6.05 19.57 26.61
C ALA A 589 7.18 19.70 27.65
N SER A 590 7.22 20.80 28.42
CA SER A 590 8.19 21.00 29.51
C SER A 590 7.98 20.04 30.70
N ARG A 591 6.81 19.41 30.81
CA ARG A 591 6.48 18.35 31.78
C ARG A 591 6.61 16.93 31.21
N GLY A 592 7.15 16.77 29.99
CA GLY A 592 7.30 15.47 29.34
C GLY A 592 5.96 14.84 28.88
N GLY A 593 4.88 15.62 28.79
CA GLY A 593 3.58 15.14 28.35
C GLY A 593 3.45 15.16 26.83
N ASN A 594 3.38 13.98 26.20
CA ASN A 594 3.02 13.88 24.78
C ASN A 594 1.58 14.37 24.54
N PRO A 595 1.30 15.06 23.42
CA PRO A 595 -0.06 15.46 23.06
C PRO A 595 -0.95 14.22 23.00
N LYS A 596 -2.09 14.26 23.71
CA LYS A 596 -3.02 13.13 23.80
C LYS A 596 -4.01 13.21 22.65
N LEU A 597 -4.19 12.08 21.95
CA LEU A 597 -5.21 11.96 20.91
C LEU A 597 -6.61 12.00 21.56
N PRO A 598 -7.60 12.69 20.97
CA PRO A 598 -8.97 12.66 21.47
C PRO A 598 -9.53 11.23 21.56
N TYR A 599 -10.22 10.92 22.65
CA TYR A 599 -10.70 9.56 22.92
C TYR A 599 -11.63 9.02 21.82
N CYS A 600 -12.52 9.87 21.29
CA CYS A 600 -13.42 9.50 20.20
C CYS A 600 -12.65 9.02 18.96
N VAL A 601 -11.53 9.66 18.64
CA VAL A 601 -10.66 9.30 17.52
C VAL A 601 -9.94 7.98 17.81
N ALA A 602 -9.36 7.82 19.01
CA ALA A 602 -8.70 6.58 19.41
C ALA A 602 -9.66 5.38 19.38
N ARG A 603 -10.90 5.58 19.83
CA ARG A 603 -11.97 4.58 19.79
C ARG A 603 -12.38 4.26 18.34
N MET A 604 -12.50 5.27 17.48
CA MET A 604 -12.78 5.06 16.06
C MET A 604 -11.66 4.28 15.37
N ILE A 605 -10.40 4.62 15.59
CA ILE A 605 -9.24 3.87 15.08
C ILE A 605 -9.34 2.41 15.52
N SER A 606 -9.59 2.16 16.80
CA SER A 606 -9.70 0.79 17.33
C SER A 606 -10.84 0.01 16.67
N LYS A 607 -12.02 0.64 16.49
CA LYS A 607 -13.17 0.06 15.77
C LYS A 607 -12.79 -0.29 14.33
N GLN A 608 -12.28 0.69 13.57
CA GLN A 608 -11.99 0.48 12.15
C GLN A 608 -10.83 -0.50 11.95
N MET A 609 -9.81 -0.50 12.80
CA MET A 609 -8.74 -1.49 12.74
C MET A 609 -9.28 -2.93 12.82
N GLY A 610 -10.23 -3.21 13.71
CA GLY A 610 -10.88 -4.53 13.79
C GLY A 610 -11.68 -4.90 12.53
N LEU A 611 -12.35 -3.92 11.92
CA LEU A 611 -13.12 -4.13 10.68
C LEU A 611 -12.23 -4.28 9.44
N THR A 612 -11.08 -3.61 9.42
CA THR A 612 -10.10 -3.68 8.31
C THR A 612 -9.14 -4.86 8.40
N GLY A 613 -9.23 -5.67 9.47
CA GLY A 613 -8.45 -6.90 9.59
C GLY A 613 -8.68 -7.82 8.38
N LEU A 614 -7.61 -8.38 7.84
CA LEU A 614 -7.63 -9.11 6.57
C LEU A 614 -8.59 -10.31 6.61
N PHE A 615 -8.71 -10.95 7.77
CA PHE A 615 -9.63 -12.08 7.99
C PHE A 615 -11.03 -11.68 8.47
N SER A 616 -11.28 -10.39 8.73
CA SER A 616 -12.54 -9.91 9.31
C SER A 616 -13.75 -10.26 8.42
N ALA A 617 -13.65 -10.00 7.12
CA ALA A 617 -14.70 -10.34 6.15
C ALA A 617 -14.92 -11.85 6.00
N VAL A 618 -13.88 -12.67 6.16
CA VAL A 618 -13.98 -14.14 6.03
C VAL A 618 -14.62 -14.76 7.28
N ALA A 619 -14.29 -14.21 8.45
CA ALA A 619 -14.85 -14.65 9.72
C ALA A 619 -16.36 -14.36 9.84
N THR A 620 -16.83 -13.21 9.34
CA THR A 620 -18.26 -12.84 9.37
C THR A 620 -19.11 -13.66 8.41
N ASN A 621 -18.59 -14.03 7.24
CA ASN A 621 -19.29 -14.91 6.30
C ASN A 621 -19.46 -16.34 6.84
N SER A 622 -18.54 -16.80 7.70
CA SER A 622 -18.58 -18.12 8.34
C SER A 622 -19.52 -18.19 9.56
N SER A 623 -19.94 -17.03 10.11
CA SER A 623 -20.67 -16.92 11.37
C SER A 623 -22.15 -16.56 11.24
N THR A 624 -22.78 -16.81 10.08
CA THR A 624 -24.22 -16.56 9.82
C THR A 624 -25.20 -17.46 10.61
N THR A 625 -24.84 -17.86 11.83
CA THR A 625 -25.77 -18.24 12.88
C THR A 625 -25.48 -17.46 14.16
N LYS A 626 -26.29 -16.41 14.37
CA LYS A 626 -26.53 -15.63 15.60
C LYS A 626 -25.41 -14.70 16.10
N VAL A 627 -25.70 -13.40 16.16
CA VAL A 627 -25.92 -12.61 17.40
C VAL A 627 -26.27 -11.16 17.04
N ASP A 628 -27.15 -10.59 17.85
CA ASP A 628 -27.86 -9.32 17.74
C ASP A 628 -26.98 -8.07 17.57
N ARG A 629 -27.46 -7.16 16.71
CA ARG A 629 -26.99 -5.78 16.59
C ARG A 629 -27.72 -4.93 17.62
N ASP A 630 -27.04 -4.51 18.68
CA ASP A 630 -27.44 -3.30 19.40
C ASP A 630 -26.21 -2.56 19.93
N ASP A 631 -25.81 -1.52 19.21
CA ASP A 631 -24.85 -0.50 19.67
C ASP A 631 -25.21 0.83 18.98
N ARG A 632 -26.37 1.38 19.37
CA ARG A 632 -26.76 2.76 19.05
C ARG A 632 -25.97 3.73 19.93
N MET A 633 -25.21 4.62 19.29
CA MET A 633 -24.55 5.77 19.93
C MET A 633 -25.59 6.74 20.55
N PRO A 634 -25.35 7.32 21.75
CA PRO A 634 -26.28 8.24 22.38
C PRO A 634 -26.35 9.60 21.67
N HIS A 635 -27.56 10.16 21.62
CA HIS A 635 -27.81 11.58 21.33
C HIS A 635 -27.19 12.46 22.42
N TYR A 636 -26.57 13.58 22.03
CA TYR A 636 -26.15 14.65 22.94
C TYR A 636 -27.02 15.89 22.69
N SER A 637 -27.68 16.36 23.75
CA SER A 637 -28.44 17.62 23.84
C SER A 637 -27.72 18.60 24.79
N ASP A 638 -27.70 19.87 24.37
CA ASP A 638 -27.66 21.19 25.05
C ASP A 638 -27.13 21.40 26.47
N GLY A 639 -26.51 22.59 26.66
CA GLY A 639 -26.51 23.32 27.94
C GLY A 639 -25.29 24.22 28.22
N ASP A 640 -25.54 25.54 28.19
CA ASP A 640 -24.87 26.67 28.89
C ASP A 640 -23.49 27.15 28.33
N GLY A 641 -23.21 28.44 28.05
CA GLY A 641 -23.72 29.72 28.54
C GLY A 641 -22.54 30.50 29.18
N ASP A 642 -22.38 31.81 28.86
CA ASP A 642 -21.37 32.78 29.37
C ASP A 642 -20.04 32.85 28.54
N GLY A 643 -19.43 33.97 28.13
CA GLY A 643 -19.63 35.42 28.35
C GLY A 643 -18.26 36.11 28.58
N GLY A 644 -17.84 37.11 27.78
CA GLY A 644 -16.87 38.14 28.20
C GLY A 644 -15.60 38.44 27.34
N ASP A 645 -15.67 39.56 26.61
CA ASP A 645 -14.69 40.58 26.12
C ASP A 645 -13.18 40.53 26.47
N SER A 646 -12.32 40.89 25.50
CA SER A 646 -11.64 42.22 25.42
C SER A 646 -10.45 42.29 24.44
N ASP A 647 -10.39 43.41 23.73
CA ASP A 647 -9.45 43.85 22.67
C ASP A 647 -7.99 44.09 23.10
N GLY A 648 -7.08 44.10 22.11
CA GLY A 648 -5.71 44.62 22.26
C GLY A 648 -4.89 44.63 20.97
N ASP A 649 -4.93 45.76 20.26
CA ASP A 649 -4.15 46.10 19.05
C ASP A 649 -2.62 46.18 19.28
N GLY A 650 -1.83 45.87 18.23
CA GLY A 650 -0.39 46.13 18.17
C GLY A 650 0.24 45.87 16.80
N ASP A 651 0.54 46.97 16.09
CA ASP A 651 1.02 47.12 14.71
C ASP A 651 2.56 46.97 14.52
N GLY A 652 2.98 46.56 13.30
CA GLY A 652 4.18 47.07 12.63
C GLY A 652 5.34 46.12 12.25
N GLY A 653 5.58 45.92 10.94
CA GLY A 653 6.94 45.83 10.36
C GLY A 653 7.22 44.84 9.20
N ASP A 654 7.26 45.37 7.97
CA ASP A 654 7.54 44.78 6.63
C ASP A 654 8.80 43.91 6.44
N SER A 655 8.71 42.94 5.51
CA SER A 655 9.72 42.70 4.45
C SER A 655 9.17 41.83 3.31
N ASP A 656 9.47 42.29 2.09
CA ASP A 656 8.95 41.89 0.77
C ASP A 656 9.14 40.41 0.39
N ASP A 657 8.07 39.78 -0.12
CA ASP A 657 8.10 38.73 -1.14
C ASP A 657 6.71 38.62 -1.80
N GLU A 658 6.59 39.00 -3.07
CA GLU A 658 5.38 38.85 -3.88
C GLU A 658 5.11 37.35 -4.15
N GLU A 659 4.06 36.77 -3.55
CA GLU A 659 3.21 35.69 -4.10
C GLU A 659 2.10 35.28 -3.07
N ASP A 660 0.83 35.53 -3.44
CA ASP A 660 -0.44 35.23 -2.72
C ASP A 660 -0.77 36.08 -1.47
N ASP A 661 -1.39 37.26 -1.68
CA ASP A 661 -2.11 38.10 -0.68
C ASP A 661 -3.35 37.36 -0.07
N ASP A 662 -3.10 36.31 0.71
CA ASP A 662 -4.01 35.85 1.74
C ASP A 662 -3.61 36.53 3.05
N ASP A 663 -4.14 37.74 3.27
CA ASP A 663 -4.07 38.47 4.55
C ASP A 663 -4.26 37.51 5.74
N ASP A 664 -3.41 37.67 6.75
CA ASP A 664 -3.34 36.95 8.03
C ASP A 664 -4.56 37.25 8.93
N ASP A 665 -5.77 37.14 8.40
CA ASP A 665 -6.98 36.96 9.21
C ASP A 665 -6.91 35.54 9.82
N ARG A 666 -6.28 35.39 10.99
CA ARG A 666 -6.59 34.26 11.88
C ARG A 666 -8.04 34.42 12.28
N ASP A 667 -8.92 33.73 11.56
CA ASP A 667 -10.33 33.60 11.90
C ASP A 667 -10.44 32.91 13.27
N GLU A 668 -10.59 33.68 14.36
CA GLU A 668 -10.74 33.20 15.74
C GLU A 668 -11.93 32.23 15.90
N SER A 669 -12.87 32.21 14.95
CA SER A 669 -13.95 31.20 14.89
C SER A 669 -13.45 29.78 14.52
N GLU A 670 -12.23 29.65 13.97
CA GLU A 670 -11.53 28.37 13.86
C GLU A 670 -11.08 27.83 15.23
N GLU A 671 -10.97 28.66 16.26
CA GLU A 671 -10.64 28.23 17.64
C GLU A 671 -11.91 28.05 18.50
N GLU A 672 -12.93 28.89 18.34
CA GLU A 672 -14.15 28.82 19.16
C GLU A 672 -14.93 27.49 18.99
N PHE A 673 -14.99 26.94 17.76
CA PHE A 673 -15.58 25.62 17.51
C PHE A 673 -14.75 24.45 18.08
N ALA A 674 -13.48 24.69 18.47
CA ALA A 674 -12.54 23.65 18.87
C ALA A 674 -12.68 23.23 20.34
N GLU A 675 -12.95 24.17 21.25
CA GLU A 675 -12.94 23.87 22.69
C GLU A 675 -14.26 23.29 23.20
N LYS A 676 -15.41 23.72 22.66
CA LYS A 676 -16.72 23.28 23.18
C LYS A 676 -17.18 21.90 22.65
N GLY A 677 -16.65 21.42 21.52
CA GLY A 677 -17.13 20.19 20.85
C GLY A 677 -16.35 18.89 21.10
N MET A 678 -15.12 18.94 21.63
CA MET A 678 -14.28 17.75 21.87
C MET A 678 -13.88 17.67 23.34
N LYS A 679 -14.80 17.22 24.20
CA LYS A 679 -14.51 16.98 25.63
C LYS A 679 -13.31 16.03 25.78
N LEU A 680 -12.22 16.52 26.36
CA LEU A 680 -11.09 15.71 26.84
C LEU A 680 -11.47 15.15 28.22
N CYS A 681 -11.89 13.89 28.32
CA CYS A 681 -12.27 13.29 29.62
C CYS A 681 -11.15 12.44 30.24
N ARG A 682 -10.97 12.61 31.56
CA ARG A 682 -10.00 11.91 32.42
C ARG A 682 -10.34 10.43 32.61
N SER A 683 -9.32 9.64 32.93
CA SER A 683 -9.33 8.17 32.92
C SER A 683 -10.38 7.54 33.84
N GLY A 684 -11.12 6.56 33.30
CA GLY A 684 -11.92 5.62 34.06
C GLY A 684 -12.04 4.29 33.32
N LYS A 685 -11.26 3.30 33.78
CA LYS A 685 -11.36 1.84 33.56
C LYS A 685 -11.26 1.30 32.12
N GLY A 686 -10.05 0.80 31.82
CA GLY A 686 -9.84 -0.48 31.12
C GLY A 686 -10.08 -0.52 29.62
N LEU A 687 -9.16 0.02 28.83
CA LEU A 687 -8.97 -0.33 27.41
C LEU A 687 -7.49 -0.55 27.13
N PRO A 688 -7.12 -1.51 26.26
CA PRO A 688 -5.73 -1.89 26.01
C PRO A 688 -4.96 -0.72 25.40
N ILE A 689 -3.92 -0.32 26.12
CA ILE A 689 -2.98 0.72 25.72
C ILE A 689 -2.27 0.23 24.46
N ILE A 690 -2.38 0.98 23.36
CA ILE A 690 -1.56 0.76 22.16
C ILE A 690 -0.10 0.74 22.63
N THR A 691 0.59 -0.39 22.43
CA THR A 691 1.99 -0.49 22.81
C THR A 691 2.80 0.50 21.99
N ASP A 692 3.71 1.20 22.66
CA ASP A 692 4.63 2.20 22.13
C ASP A 692 5.35 1.78 20.84
N GLU A 693 5.49 0.47 20.61
CA GLU A 693 6.20 -0.09 19.46
C GLU A 693 5.39 -0.09 18.16
N ALA A 694 4.08 -0.37 18.21
CA ALA A 694 3.19 -0.29 17.04
C ALA A 694 3.05 1.17 16.56
N TRP A 695 3.00 2.09 17.52
CA TRP A 695 2.99 3.53 17.29
C TRP A 695 4.30 4.04 16.68
N ARG A 696 5.46 3.59 17.19
CA ARG A 696 6.79 3.95 16.65
C ARG A 696 7.01 3.44 15.22
N ARG A 697 6.45 2.28 14.84
CA ARG A 697 6.51 1.77 13.45
C ARG A 697 5.70 2.64 12.48
N LEU A 698 4.52 3.12 12.87
CA LEU A 698 3.72 4.07 12.09
C LEU A 698 4.39 5.45 11.96
N ALA A 699 4.97 5.97 13.04
CA ALA A 699 5.65 7.28 13.03
C ALA A 699 6.94 7.27 12.19
N ARG A 700 7.68 6.16 12.17
CA ARG A 700 8.86 5.99 11.28
C ARG A 700 8.47 5.94 9.80
N ARG A 701 7.28 5.42 9.46
CA ARG A 701 6.78 5.35 8.07
C ARG A 701 6.53 6.72 7.45
N LYS A 702 5.90 7.67 8.16
CA LYS A 702 5.73 9.05 7.65
C LYS A 702 7.05 9.80 7.41
N LYS A 703 8.11 9.45 8.15
CA LYS A 703 9.48 9.96 7.91
C LYS A 703 10.20 9.23 6.78
N ALA A 704 9.92 7.94 6.58
CA ALA A 704 10.52 7.14 5.51
C ALA A 704 9.88 7.43 4.14
N THR A 705 8.57 7.64 4.05
CA THR A 705 7.90 8.04 2.80
C THR A 705 8.38 9.42 2.32
N SER A 706 8.67 10.34 3.24
CA SER A 706 9.34 11.62 2.92
C SER A 706 10.77 11.45 2.37
N ARG A 707 11.44 10.32 2.65
CA ARG A 707 12.84 10.05 2.24
C ARG A 707 12.93 9.15 1.00
N VAL A 708 11.93 8.30 0.77
CA VAL A 708 11.81 7.46 -0.44
C VAL A 708 11.33 8.29 -1.65
N LEU A 709 10.56 9.36 -1.42
CA LEU A 709 10.21 10.33 -2.48
C LEU A 709 11.40 11.17 -3.00
N SER A 710 12.60 11.05 -2.40
CA SER A 710 13.80 11.78 -2.83
C SER A 710 14.85 10.94 -3.56
N HIS A 711 14.60 9.66 -3.85
CA HIS A 711 15.53 8.83 -4.65
C HIS A 711 14.79 8.13 -5.80
N ASP A 712 15.16 8.56 -7.01
CA ASP A 712 15.00 7.92 -8.31
C ASP A 712 13.61 7.47 -8.77
N HIS A 713 12.94 8.40 -9.44
CA HIS A 713 12.05 8.09 -10.56
C HIS A 713 12.87 7.61 -11.78
N ARG A 714 13.10 6.30 -11.87
CA ARG A 714 13.23 5.57 -13.14
C ARG A 714 12.56 4.20 -13.00
N PHE A 715 11.32 4.13 -13.47
CA PHE A 715 10.68 2.91 -13.97
C PHE A 715 10.12 3.24 -15.36
#